data_AF-A0A926ZLS8-F1
#
_entry.id   AF-A0A926ZLS8-F1
#
_cell.length_a   1.000
_cell.length_b   1.000
_cell.length_c   1.000
_cell.angle_alpha   90.00
_cell.angle_beta   90.00
_cell.angle_gamma   90.00
#
_symmetry.space_group_name_H-M   'P 1'
#
loop_
_entity.id
_entity.type
_entity.pdbx_description
1 polymer ?
#
loop_
_entity_poly.entity_id
_entity_poly.type
_entity_poly.pdbx_seq_one_letter_code
_entity_poly.pdbx_strand_id
1 'polypeptide(L)'
;MTSEIVIIGGGVIGLAIAIELKLRGTSVTVFCRDFQAAATHAAAGMLAPDAENITNGAMRSLCWRSRALYPEWTRKLEELTGLNTGYRPCGILAPVFEEAGQGAGGRQQGAGSREQGENSSPLHRSPCPPASSPAYWLNKEAIHQYQPGLGAEVAGGWWYPEDALVDNKALAHVLWTVAESVGVELKDSITVEAFLQQQGKVVGVQTNAGMIRAAHYVLASGAWSNELLPVPVRPRKGQMLSVRIPEFAPELPLKRVLFGQDIYIVPRRDRLVLGATSEDVGFTANNTPEGIQKLLQAAIRLYPQLKYYPIQEFWWGFRPATPDELPILGTSHCPNLTLATGHYRNGILLAPVTAALIADLILEQKSDPLLADFHYSRFQSQPSTSTPMLTHSANFSNGHHPAISPQQPPLAIQDSPLIIAGKTFQSRLMTGTGKYRSIEEMQQSVAASDCQIVTVAVRRVQTKAPGHEGLAEALDWTKIWMLPNTAGCQTAEEAIRVARLGREMAKLLGQEDNNFVKLEVIPDLKYLLPDPIGTLQAAEQLVKEGFAVLPYINADPMLAKRLEEVGCATVMPLASPIGSGQGLKTTANIQIIIENANVPVVVDAGIGSPSEAAQAMELGADVLLINSAIALSPNPAAMARAMNLATVAGRLAYLAGRMPIKDYASPSSPLTGTITS
;
A
#
# COMPACT_ATOMS: atom_id res chain seq x y z
N MET A 1 -36.19 8.55 -32.01
CA MET A 1 -36.37 7.72 -30.81
C MET A 1 -35.24 8.10 -29.87
N THR A 2 -35.53 8.72 -28.73
CA THR A 2 -34.48 9.08 -27.76
C THR A 2 -33.96 7.80 -27.13
N SER A 3 -32.73 7.39 -27.46
CA SER A 3 -32.08 6.25 -26.83
C SER A 3 -31.94 6.51 -25.32
N GLU A 4 -32.48 5.60 -24.50
CA GLU A 4 -32.39 5.66 -23.05
C GLU A 4 -30.99 5.24 -22.59
N ILE A 5 -30.36 6.06 -21.74
CA ILE A 5 -29.03 5.83 -21.19
C ILE A 5 -29.16 5.67 -19.68
N VAL A 6 -28.61 4.57 -19.15
CA VAL A 6 -28.53 4.33 -17.71
C VAL A 6 -27.10 4.56 -17.21
N ILE A 7 -26.95 5.42 -16.20
CA ILE A 7 -25.68 5.68 -15.54
C ILE A 7 -25.69 5.05 -14.16
N ILE A 8 -24.69 4.23 -13.87
CA ILE A 8 -24.53 3.54 -12.58
C ILE A 8 -23.54 4.33 -11.73
N GLY A 9 -24.04 5.08 -10.75
CA GLY A 9 -23.26 5.89 -9.81
C GLY A 9 -23.61 7.38 -9.87
N GLY A 10 -24.14 7.92 -8.77
CA GLY A 10 -24.51 9.34 -8.61
C GLY A 10 -23.42 10.23 -8.02
N GLY A 11 -22.14 9.88 -8.17
CA GLY A 11 -21.03 10.74 -7.79
C GLY A 11 -20.81 11.89 -8.80
N VAL A 12 -19.82 12.76 -8.53
CA VAL A 12 -19.50 13.92 -9.39
C VAL A 12 -19.33 13.55 -10.87
N ILE A 13 -18.69 12.41 -11.17
CA ILE A 13 -18.46 11.93 -12.54
C ILE A 13 -19.77 11.54 -13.22
N GLY A 14 -20.56 10.69 -12.57
CA GLY A 14 -21.83 10.20 -13.12
C GLY A 14 -22.83 11.33 -13.33
N LEU A 15 -22.97 12.25 -12.37
CA LEU A 15 -23.85 13.41 -12.50
C LEU A 15 -23.38 14.38 -13.59
N ALA A 16 -22.07 14.65 -13.70
CA ALA A 16 -21.54 15.52 -14.75
C ALA A 16 -21.82 14.93 -16.15
N ILE A 17 -21.59 13.63 -16.35
CA ILE A 17 -21.94 12.93 -17.60
C ILE A 17 -23.45 12.99 -17.85
N ALA A 18 -24.28 12.76 -16.83
CA ALA A 18 -25.73 12.76 -16.96
C ALA A 18 -26.27 14.09 -17.48
N ILE A 19 -25.82 15.19 -16.88
CA ILE A 19 -26.21 16.55 -17.26
C ILE A 19 -25.77 16.85 -18.69
N GLU A 20 -24.52 16.53 -19.04
CA GLU A 20 -23.98 16.78 -20.38
C GLU A 20 -24.77 16.02 -21.46
N LEU A 21 -25.06 14.74 -21.22
CA LEU A 21 -25.89 13.92 -22.11
C LEU A 21 -27.32 14.44 -22.21
N LYS A 22 -27.92 14.87 -21.09
CA LYS A 22 -29.30 15.37 -21.06
C LYS A 22 -29.44 16.71 -21.78
N LEU A 23 -28.50 17.63 -21.60
CA LEU A 23 -28.47 18.91 -22.30
C LEU A 23 -28.32 18.74 -23.83
N ARG A 24 -27.76 17.62 -24.28
CA ARG A 24 -27.66 17.24 -25.70
C ARG A 24 -28.86 16.41 -26.20
N GLY A 25 -29.95 16.35 -25.44
CA GLY A 25 -31.24 15.84 -25.88
C GLY A 25 -31.48 14.34 -25.67
N THR A 26 -30.71 13.66 -24.80
CA THR A 26 -30.94 12.24 -24.49
C THR A 26 -31.79 12.00 -23.24
N SER A 27 -32.40 10.82 -23.14
CA SER A 27 -33.07 10.38 -21.92
C SER A 27 -32.04 9.68 -21.03
N VAL A 28 -31.89 10.16 -19.80
CA VAL A 28 -30.85 9.67 -18.87
C VAL A 28 -31.48 9.35 -17.52
N THR A 29 -31.17 8.16 -17.01
CA THR A 29 -31.51 7.72 -15.66
C THR A 29 -30.23 7.42 -14.88
N VAL A 30 -30.10 7.94 -13.67
CA VAL A 30 -28.93 7.72 -12.79
C VAL A 30 -29.35 6.87 -11.60
N PHE A 31 -28.75 5.69 -11.45
CA PHE A 31 -28.91 4.87 -10.25
C PHE A 31 -27.84 5.20 -9.22
N CYS A 32 -28.29 5.56 -8.03
CA CYS A 32 -27.45 5.84 -6.89
C CYS A 32 -27.84 4.91 -5.73
N ARG A 33 -26.88 4.15 -5.20
CA ARG A 33 -27.12 3.32 -4.00
C ARG A 33 -27.26 4.19 -2.75
N ASP A 34 -26.35 5.13 -2.61
CA ASP A 34 -26.31 6.11 -1.53
C ASP A 34 -25.51 7.32 -2.03
N PHE A 35 -26.18 8.46 -2.15
CA PHE A 35 -25.54 9.70 -2.59
C PHE A 35 -24.40 10.12 -1.65
N GLN A 36 -24.57 9.98 -0.34
CA GLN A 36 -23.58 10.40 0.67
C GLN A 36 -22.33 9.52 0.70
N ALA A 37 -22.44 8.25 0.27
CA ALA A 37 -21.31 7.33 0.21
C ALA A 37 -20.29 7.68 -0.89
N ALA A 38 -20.63 8.55 -1.83
CA ALA A 38 -19.74 8.92 -2.92
C ALA A 38 -18.46 9.63 -2.40
N ALA A 39 -17.31 9.27 -2.98
CA ALA A 39 -16.01 9.90 -2.68
C ALA A 39 -16.03 11.43 -2.84
N THR A 40 -16.95 11.94 -3.65
CA THR A 40 -17.22 13.38 -3.84
C THR A 40 -17.46 14.12 -2.53
N HIS A 41 -18.25 13.56 -1.60
CA HIS A 41 -18.56 14.22 -0.33
C HIS A 41 -17.38 14.26 0.62
N ALA A 42 -16.49 13.27 0.52
CA ALA A 42 -15.30 13.20 1.33
C ALA A 42 -14.14 14.04 0.77
N ALA A 43 -14.12 14.37 -0.52
CA ALA A 43 -13.00 15.07 -1.17
C ALA A 43 -12.73 16.48 -0.58
N ALA A 44 -11.55 17.02 -0.90
CA ALA A 44 -11.15 18.37 -0.48
C ALA A 44 -11.52 19.48 -1.49
N GLY A 45 -11.84 19.10 -2.74
CA GLY A 45 -12.21 20.04 -3.80
C GLY A 45 -11.04 20.87 -4.36
N MET A 46 -9.81 20.38 -4.27
CA MET A 46 -8.66 21.04 -4.92
C MET A 46 -8.67 20.79 -6.43
N LEU A 47 -8.32 21.81 -7.21
CA LEU A 47 -8.19 21.78 -8.67
C LEU A 47 -6.71 22.04 -8.99
N ALA A 48 -5.88 21.03 -8.75
CA ALA A 48 -4.46 21.21 -8.42
C ALA A 48 -3.48 20.38 -9.26
N PRO A 49 -3.60 20.33 -10.60
CA PRO A 49 -2.68 19.51 -11.41
C PRO A 49 -1.20 19.85 -11.21
N ASP A 50 -0.91 21.14 -10.99
CA ASP A 50 0.47 21.62 -10.92
C ASP A 50 1.02 21.45 -9.49
N ALA A 51 0.26 21.81 -8.45
CA ALA A 51 0.66 21.59 -7.06
C ALA A 51 0.74 20.10 -6.68
N GLU A 52 -0.11 19.23 -7.24
CA GLU A 52 0.00 17.77 -7.04
C GLU A 52 1.13 17.14 -7.87
N ASN A 53 1.81 17.91 -8.72
CA ASN A 53 2.93 17.49 -9.55
C ASN A 53 2.63 16.21 -10.36
N ILE A 54 1.54 16.23 -11.13
CA ILE A 54 1.14 15.11 -12.00
C ILE A 54 2.25 14.83 -13.04
N THR A 55 2.90 13.68 -12.95
CA THR A 55 4.07 13.33 -13.77
C THR A 55 3.73 12.76 -15.14
N ASN A 56 2.68 11.94 -15.24
CA ASN A 56 2.23 11.34 -16.50
C ASN A 56 1.71 12.41 -17.48
N GLY A 57 2.22 12.40 -18.72
CA GLY A 57 1.92 13.43 -19.72
C GLY A 57 0.46 13.47 -20.18
N ALA A 58 -0.16 12.30 -20.39
CA ALA A 58 -1.57 12.20 -20.78
C ALA A 58 -2.49 12.67 -19.66
N MET A 59 -2.24 12.22 -18.43
CA MET A 59 -2.98 12.66 -17.25
C MET A 59 -2.86 14.16 -17.02
N ARG A 60 -1.66 14.72 -17.14
CA ARG A 60 -1.43 16.16 -17.00
C ARG A 60 -2.21 16.95 -18.05
N SER A 61 -2.17 16.51 -19.31
CA SER A 61 -2.91 17.12 -20.41
C SER A 61 -4.42 17.09 -20.16
N LEU A 62 -4.95 15.96 -19.70
CA LEU A 62 -6.35 15.81 -19.34
C LEU A 62 -6.74 16.75 -18.19
N CYS A 63 -5.91 16.81 -17.14
CA CYS A 63 -6.14 17.68 -15.99
C CYS A 63 -6.11 19.17 -16.36
N TRP A 64 -5.15 19.62 -17.17
CA TRP A 64 -5.09 21.01 -17.64
C TRP A 64 -6.28 21.38 -18.51
N ARG A 65 -6.69 20.51 -19.43
CA ARG A 65 -7.91 20.71 -20.22
C ARG A 65 -9.13 20.83 -19.32
N SER A 66 -9.24 19.97 -18.30
CA SER A 66 -10.33 20.04 -17.33
C SER A 66 -10.32 21.33 -16.50
N ARG A 67 -9.15 21.75 -16.01
CA ARG A 67 -8.96 23.00 -15.25
C ARG A 67 -9.39 24.23 -16.09
N ALA A 68 -9.08 24.24 -17.38
CA ALA A 68 -9.50 25.31 -18.29
C ALA A 68 -11.03 25.38 -18.50
N LEU A 69 -11.75 24.26 -18.37
CA LEU A 69 -13.22 24.21 -18.50
C LEU A 69 -13.94 24.71 -17.24
N TYR A 70 -13.29 24.67 -16.07
CA TYR A 70 -13.94 24.90 -14.78
C TYR A 70 -14.68 26.24 -14.61
N PRO A 71 -14.10 27.41 -14.99
CA PRO A 71 -14.77 28.69 -14.82
C PRO A 71 -16.13 28.73 -15.55
N GLU A 72 -16.14 28.28 -16.80
CA GLU A 72 -17.33 28.28 -17.64
C GLU A 72 -18.31 27.18 -17.23
N TRP A 73 -17.80 25.99 -16.90
CA TRP A 73 -18.63 24.86 -16.47
C TRP A 73 -19.39 25.18 -15.18
N THR A 74 -18.70 25.73 -14.18
CA THR A 74 -19.35 26.12 -12.92
C THR A 74 -20.34 27.25 -13.15
N ARG A 75 -19.98 28.30 -13.90
CA ARG A 75 -20.92 29.38 -14.26
C ARG A 75 -22.22 28.86 -14.84
N LYS A 76 -22.17 27.94 -15.81
CA LYS A 76 -23.38 27.34 -16.41
C LYS A 76 -24.23 26.57 -15.39
N LEU A 77 -23.60 25.79 -14.50
CA LEU A 77 -24.32 25.06 -13.45
C LEU A 77 -25.00 26.01 -12.45
N GLU A 78 -24.31 27.09 -12.08
CA GLU A 78 -24.84 28.12 -11.19
C GLU A 78 -25.98 28.90 -11.85
N GLU A 79 -25.89 29.22 -13.15
CA GLU A 79 -26.96 29.88 -13.91
C GLU A 79 -28.24 29.03 -14.00
N LEU A 80 -28.11 27.70 -14.09
CA LEU A 80 -29.26 26.78 -14.17
C LEU A 80 -29.99 26.59 -12.83
N THR A 81 -29.36 26.89 -11.70
CA THR A 81 -29.92 26.60 -10.37
C THR A 81 -30.02 27.81 -9.44
N GLY A 82 -29.26 28.87 -9.71
CA GLY A 82 -29.03 29.97 -8.77
C GLY A 82 -28.17 29.60 -7.55
N LEU A 83 -27.67 28.36 -7.48
CA LEU A 83 -26.86 27.86 -6.36
C LEU A 83 -25.38 28.00 -6.69
N ASN A 84 -24.55 28.32 -5.69
CA ASN A 84 -23.12 28.51 -5.89
C ASN A 84 -22.33 27.21 -5.67
N THR A 85 -21.42 26.89 -6.59
CA THR A 85 -20.53 25.72 -6.53
C THR A 85 -19.34 25.90 -5.58
N GLY A 86 -19.08 27.14 -5.16
CA GLY A 86 -17.91 27.48 -4.34
C GLY A 86 -16.60 27.49 -5.12
N TYR A 87 -16.63 27.57 -6.45
CA TYR A 87 -15.42 27.70 -7.28
C TYR A 87 -14.67 29.01 -6.99
N ARG A 88 -13.35 28.92 -6.81
CA ARG A 88 -12.47 30.07 -6.59
C ARG A 88 -11.14 29.88 -7.33
N PRO A 89 -10.79 30.74 -8.29
CA PRO A 89 -9.47 30.76 -8.93
C PRO A 89 -8.44 31.44 -8.00
N CYS A 90 -8.17 30.83 -6.85
CA CYS A 90 -7.37 31.44 -5.78
C CYS A 90 -5.90 31.01 -5.77
N GLY A 91 -5.48 30.16 -6.71
CA GLY A 91 -4.18 29.49 -6.70
C GLY A 91 -3.96 28.59 -5.49
N ILE A 92 -2.79 27.95 -5.49
CA ILE A 92 -2.31 27.08 -4.41
C ILE A 92 -0.89 27.49 -4.04
N LEU A 93 -0.62 27.55 -2.74
CA LEU A 93 0.71 27.79 -2.20
C LEU A 93 1.25 26.49 -1.61
N ALA A 94 2.46 26.09 -1.99
CA ALA A 94 3.12 24.88 -1.50
C ALA A 94 4.40 25.20 -0.72
N PRO A 95 4.31 25.45 0.60
CA PRO A 95 5.47 25.70 1.44
C PRO A 95 6.40 24.48 1.53
N VAL A 96 7.70 24.74 1.58
CA VAL A 96 8.77 23.73 1.70
C VAL A 96 9.56 24.02 2.98
N PHE A 97 9.86 22.97 3.75
CA PHE A 97 10.64 23.07 4.99
C PHE A 97 12.16 23.08 4.72
N GLU A 98 12.94 23.68 5.62
CA GLU A 98 14.41 23.55 5.60
C GLU A 98 14.81 22.08 5.86
N GLU A 99 15.65 21.50 5.00
CA GLU A 99 16.20 20.16 5.23
C GLU A 99 17.13 20.19 6.45
N ALA A 100 16.84 19.34 7.45
CA ALA A 100 17.73 19.12 8.58
C ALA A 100 18.98 18.35 8.11
N GLY A 101 19.95 19.05 7.52
CA GLY A 101 21.25 18.46 7.22
C GLY A 101 21.96 18.91 5.95
N GLN A 102 21.91 20.18 5.53
CA GLN A 102 23.00 20.77 4.73
C GLN A 102 23.28 22.19 5.21
N GLY A 103 24.47 22.37 5.78
CA GLY A 103 24.99 23.66 6.22
C GLY A 103 25.21 24.62 5.06
N ALA A 104 25.13 25.91 5.39
CA ALA A 104 25.30 27.09 4.56
C ALA A 104 26.39 26.99 3.46
N GLY A 105 26.03 27.46 2.25
CA GLY A 105 26.98 27.79 1.18
C GLY A 105 26.26 28.07 -0.15
N GLY A 106 26.08 29.35 -0.51
CA GLY A 106 25.26 29.74 -1.65
C GLY A 106 25.91 29.69 -3.03
N ARG A 107 25.11 30.19 -3.99
CA ARG A 107 25.38 30.78 -5.32
C ARG A 107 24.89 30.00 -6.54
N GLN A 108 24.18 30.75 -7.37
CA GLN A 108 23.88 30.52 -8.77
C GLN A 108 25.13 30.18 -9.59
N GLN A 109 24.95 29.25 -10.54
CA GLN A 109 25.46 29.18 -11.93
C GLN A 109 26.01 27.79 -12.29
N GLY A 110 25.57 27.28 -13.45
CA GLY A 110 26.29 26.23 -14.17
C GLY A 110 25.38 25.21 -14.85
N ALA A 111 25.10 25.43 -16.14
CA ALA A 111 24.60 24.41 -17.05
C ALA A 111 25.62 23.27 -17.19
N GLY A 112 25.16 22.02 -17.16
CA GLY A 112 26.02 20.84 -17.37
C GLY A 112 25.27 19.54 -17.06
N SER A 113 24.92 18.85 -18.12
CA SER A 113 24.28 17.53 -18.23
C SER A 113 24.71 16.45 -17.21
N ARG A 114 23.71 15.73 -16.68
CA ARG A 114 23.74 14.25 -16.53
C ARG A 114 22.35 13.68 -16.23
N GLU A 115 21.98 12.70 -17.03
CA GLU A 115 20.72 11.96 -17.03
C GLU A 115 20.61 10.99 -15.84
N GLN A 116 19.38 10.94 -15.32
CA GLN A 116 18.60 9.77 -14.87
C GLN A 116 19.14 8.77 -13.83
N GLY A 117 18.28 8.54 -12.83
CA GLY A 117 18.31 7.45 -11.86
C GLY A 117 17.03 7.51 -11.02
N GLU A 118 15.92 7.08 -11.61
CA GLU A 118 14.58 7.01 -11.01
C GLU A 118 14.50 5.82 -10.03
N ASN A 119 14.18 6.09 -8.77
CA ASN A 119 13.28 5.27 -7.93
C ASN A 119 13.13 5.90 -6.53
N SER A 120 12.16 6.79 -6.39
CA SER A 120 11.64 7.22 -5.08
C SER A 120 10.13 7.43 -5.19
N SER A 121 9.40 6.85 -4.24
CA SER A 121 7.94 6.97 -4.09
C SER A 121 7.46 8.43 -4.17
N PRO A 122 6.29 8.75 -4.77
CA PRO A 122 5.92 10.12 -5.16
C PRO A 122 5.60 11.09 -4.00
N LEU A 123 5.71 10.67 -2.74
CA LEU A 123 5.33 11.48 -1.57
C LEU A 123 6.51 12.18 -0.85
N HIS A 124 7.74 12.06 -1.36
CA HIS A 124 8.91 12.48 -0.57
C HIS A 124 9.78 13.61 -1.09
N ARG A 125 9.39 14.33 -2.14
CA ARG A 125 9.96 15.65 -2.47
C ARG A 125 8.88 16.48 -3.13
N SER A 126 8.70 17.75 -2.77
CA SER A 126 8.08 18.71 -3.70
C SER A 126 9.12 18.97 -4.78
N PRO A 127 9.02 18.35 -5.96
CA PRO A 127 10.05 18.51 -6.98
C PRO A 127 9.97 19.93 -7.51
N CYS A 128 11.07 20.42 -8.08
CA CYS A 128 11.01 21.60 -8.93
C CYS A 128 9.91 21.37 -9.99
N PRO A 129 8.93 22.28 -10.13
CA PRO A 129 7.87 22.11 -11.10
C PRO A 129 8.46 21.97 -12.50
N PRO A 130 7.83 21.18 -13.39
CA PRO A 130 8.31 21.01 -14.76
C PRO A 130 8.40 22.36 -15.47
N ALA A 131 9.32 22.52 -16.43
CA ALA A 131 9.60 23.79 -17.11
C ALA A 131 8.38 24.42 -17.81
N SER A 132 7.31 23.66 -18.03
CA SER A 132 6.04 24.12 -18.59
C SER A 132 5.01 24.62 -17.57
N SER A 133 5.30 24.51 -16.27
CA SER A 133 4.41 24.96 -15.19
C SER A 133 4.55 26.46 -14.96
N PRO A 134 3.45 27.22 -14.84
CA PRO A 134 3.47 28.66 -14.53
C PRO A 134 3.79 28.94 -13.05
N ALA A 135 4.57 28.08 -12.40
CA ALA A 135 4.82 28.14 -10.97
C ALA A 135 5.97 29.09 -10.64
N TYR A 136 5.83 29.82 -9.54
CA TYR A 136 6.84 30.79 -9.08
C TYR A 136 7.39 30.36 -7.72
N TRP A 137 8.71 30.39 -7.56
CA TRP A 137 9.32 30.21 -6.25
C TRP A 137 9.23 31.50 -5.44
N LEU A 138 8.75 31.40 -4.20
CA LEU A 138 8.78 32.45 -3.20
C LEU A 138 9.82 32.06 -2.14
N ASN A 139 10.80 32.94 -1.90
CA ASN A 139 11.74 32.77 -0.79
C ASN A 139 11.03 32.94 0.57
N LYS A 140 11.75 32.68 1.66
CA LYS A 140 11.24 32.76 3.03
C LYS A 140 10.52 34.08 3.33
N GLU A 141 11.15 35.21 3.04
CA GLU A 141 10.57 36.53 3.32
C GLU A 141 9.29 36.75 2.49
N ALA A 142 9.35 36.45 1.19
CA ALA A 142 8.22 36.63 0.28
C ALA A 142 7.04 35.73 0.63
N ILE A 143 7.27 34.45 0.94
CA ILE A 143 6.16 33.53 1.25
C ILE A 143 5.46 33.90 2.56
N HIS A 144 6.20 34.36 3.58
CA HIS A 144 5.62 34.81 4.85
C HIS A 144 4.89 36.15 4.71
N GLN A 145 5.35 37.04 3.82
CA GLN A 145 4.60 38.25 3.48
C GLN A 145 3.33 37.91 2.69
N TYR A 146 3.43 36.94 1.78
CA TYR A 146 2.32 36.53 0.92
C TYR A 146 1.23 35.76 1.67
N GLN A 147 1.63 34.91 2.63
CA GLN A 147 0.76 34.21 3.55
C GLN A 147 1.33 34.27 4.99
N PRO A 148 0.84 35.23 5.80
CA PRO A 148 1.19 35.29 7.22
C PRO A 148 0.72 34.05 7.97
N GLY A 149 1.45 33.70 9.04
CA GLY A 149 1.08 32.61 9.96
C GLY A 149 1.59 31.21 9.59
N LEU A 150 2.35 31.07 8.51
CA LEU A 150 3.10 29.84 8.21
C LEU A 150 4.13 29.51 9.32
N GLY A 151 4.46 28.23 9.47
CA GLY A 151 5.47 27.76 10.42
C GLY A 151 6.86 28.37 10.17
N ALA A 152 7.62 28.62 11.23
CA ALA A 152 8.94 29.28 11.14
C ALA A 152 10.01 28.45 10.40
N GLU A 153 9.82 27.13 10.31
CA GLU A 153 10.67 26.18 9.60
C GLU A 153 10.47 26.21 8.06
N VAL A 154 9.49 26.96 7.56
CA VAL A 154 9.27 27.12 6.12
C VAL A 154 10.42 27.93 5.52
N ALA A 155 11.14 27.33 4.57
CA ALA A 155 12.28 27.93 3.86
C ALA A 155 11.85 28.84 2.70
N GLY A 156 10.64 28.61 2.19
CA GLY A 156 10.12 29.15 0.94
C GLY A 156 8.99 28.27 0.43
N GLY A 157 8.60 28.43 -0.82
CA GLY A 157 7.61 27.55 -1.43
C GLY A 157 7.21 27.93 -2.83
N TRP A 158 6.48 27.04 -3.48
CA TRP A 158 5.98 27.23 -4.84
C TRP A 158 4.58 27.86 -4.83
N TRP A 159 4.39 28.85 -5.69
CA TRP A 159 3.12 29.50 -5.94
C TRP A 159 2.58 29.07 -7.30
N TYR A 160 1.40 28.44 -7.29
CA TYR A 160 0.69 27.96 -8.47
C TYR A 160 -0.56 28.85 -8.67
N PRO A 161 -0.47 29.95 -9.44
CA PRO A 161 -1.58 30.91 -9.57
C PRO A 161 -2.79 30.36 -10.29
N GLU A 162 -2.55 29.36 -11.12
CA GLU A 162 -3.48 28.83 -12.09
C GLU A 162 -4.32 27.67 -11.53
N ASP A 163 -3.85 27.06 -10.44
CA ASP A 163 -4.61 26.09 -9.66
C ASP A 163 -5.77 26.77 -8.93
N ALA A 164 -6.76 25.99 -8.52
CA ALA A 164 -7.99 26.53 -7.95
C ALA A 164 -8.57 25.61 -6.87
N LEU A 165 -9.71 26.01 -6.32
CA LEU A 165 -10.53 25.14 -5.50
C LEU A 165 -12.00 25.29 -5.84
N VAL A 166 -12.79 24.28 -5.49
CA VAL A 166 -14.24 24.28 -5.51
C VAL A 166 -14.75 23.68 -4.20
N ASP A 167 -15.93 24.08 -3.73
CA ASP A 167 -16.54 23.39 -2.60
C ASP A 167 -17.18 22.10 -3.11
N ASN A 168 -16.54 20.97 -2.80
CA ASN A 168 -16.96 19.65 -3.27
C ASN A 168 -18.39 19.26 -2.81
N LYS A 169 -18.82 19.69 -1.61
CA LYS A 169 -20.17 19.39 -1.11
C LYS A 169 -21.19 20.29 -1.81
N ALA A 170 -20.88 21.58 -2.00
CA ALA A 170 -21.74 22.48 -2.76
C ALA A 170 -21.85 22.05 -4.23
N LEU A 171 -20.73 21.70 -4.87
CA LEU A 171 -20.71 21.18 -6.24
C LEU A 171 -21.56 19.91 -6.39
N ALA A 172 -21.46 18.96 -5.47
CA ALA A 172 -22.30 17.76 -5.50
C ALA A 172 -23.79 18.10 -5.46
N HIS A 173 -24.18 19.02 -4.56
CA HIS A 173 -25.57 19.46 -4.44
C HIS A 173 -26.05 20.23 -5.69
N VAL A 174 -25.22 21.11 -6.25
CA VAL A 174 -25.51 21.82 -7.50
C VAL A 174 -25.70 20.83 -8.63
N LEU A 175 -24.80 19.85 -8.80
CA LEU A 175 -24.92 18.84 -9.84
C LEU A 175 -26.20 18.01 -9.71
N TRP A 176 -26.55 17.59 -8.48
CA TRP A 176 -27.81 16.90 -8.24
C TRP A 176 -29.01 17.76 -8.66
N THR A 177 -29.03 19.02 -8.20
CA THR A 177 -30.13 19.96 -8.48
C THR A 177 -30.24 20.30 -9.96
N VAL A 178 -29.12 20.49 -10.66
CA VAL A 178 -29.10 20.68 -12.11
C VAL A 178 -29.64 19.45 -12.82
N ALA A 179 -29.19 18.24 -12.43
CA ALA A 179 -29.64 17.01 -13.05
C ALA A 179 -31.17 16.87 -12.96
N GLU A 180 -31.77 17.15 -11.79
CA GLU A 180 -33.22 17.20 -11.65
C GLU A 180 -33.87 18.29 -12.51
N SER A 181 -33.32 19.51 -12.51
CA SER A 181 -33.91 20.65 -13.21
C SER A 181 -33.91 20.49 -14.74
N VAL A 182 -32.87 19.84 -15.29
CA VAL A 182 -32.80 19.53 -16.73
C VAL A 182 -33.53 18.24 -17.10
N GLY A 183 -34.10 17.52 -16.13
CA GLY A 183 -34.94 16.33 -16.33
C GLY A 183 -34.18 15.01 -16.48
N VAL A 184 -33.02 14.86 -15.83
CA VAL A 184 -32.41 13.55 -15.58
C VAL A 184 -33.25 12.82 -14.53
N GLU A 185 -33.55 11.55 -14.76
CA GLU A 185 -34.27 10.74 -13.77
C GLU A 185 -33.28 10.23 -12.72
N LEU A 186 -33.29 10.82 -11.53
CA LEU A 186 -32.46 10.37 -10.41
C LEU A 186 -33.18 9.32 -9.60
N LYS A 187 -32.52 8.18 -9.40
CA LYS A 187 -33.02 7.03 -8.63
C LYS A 187 -32.08 6.74 -7.49
N ASP A 188 -32.32 7.41 -6.36
CA ASP A 188 -31.59 7.17 -5.12
C ASP A 188 -32.07 5.88 -4.42
N SER A 189 -31.24 5.32 -3.55
CA SER A 189 -31.47 4.03 -2.87
C SER A 189 -31.68 2.83 -3.80
N ILE A 190 -31.25 2.94 -5.07
CA ILE A 190 -31.27 1.84 -6.03
C ILE A 190 -29.86 1.30 -6.21
N THR A 191 -29.67 0.05 -5.78
CA THR A 191 -28.40 -0.67 -5.94
C THR A 191 -28.46 -1.51 -7.20
N VAL A 192 -27.54 -1.25 -8.13
CA VAL A 192 -27.24 -2.18 -9.21
C VAL A 192 -26.38 -3.30 -8.64
N GLU A 193 -26.78 -4.54 -8.85
CA GLU A 193 -26.14 -5.73 -8.29
C GLU A 193 -25.33 -6.49 -9.36
N ALA A 194 -25.77 -6.44 -10.62
CA ALA A 194 -25.09 -7.10 -11.74
C ALA A 194 -25.45 -6.50 -13.10
N PHE A 195 -24.53 -6.62 -14.06
CA PHE A 195 -24.83 -6.45 -15.48
C PHE A 195 -25.31 -7.77 -16.09
N LEU A 196 -26.40 -7.72 -16.86
CA LEU A 196 -26.88 -8.86 -17.63
C LEU A 196 -26.37 -8.74 -19.06
N GLN A 197 -25.60 -9.73 -19.51
CA GLN A 197 -24.96 -9.73 -20.82
C GLN A 197 -25.48 -10.87 -21.69
N GLN A 198 -25.71 -10.58 -22.96
CA GLN A 198 -26.09 -11.57 -23.97
C GLN A 198 -25.40 -11.19 -25.29
N GLN A 199 -24.74 -12.16 -25.94
CA GLN A 199 -24.03 -11.96 -27.22
C GLN A 199 -23.09 -10.74 -27.22
N GLY A 200 -22.34 -10.54 -26.13
CA GLY A 200 -21.38 -9.43 -26.01
C GLY A 200 -22.00 -8.04 -25.84
N LYS A 201 -23.31 -7.92 -25.60
CA LYS A 201 -23.99 -6.66 -25.27
C LYS A 201 -24.64 -6.73 -23.90
N VAL A 202 -24.75 -5.58 -23.24
CA VAL A 202 -25.55 -5.46 -22.01
C VAL A 202 -27.02 -5.39 -22.39
N VAL A 203 -27.82 -6.34 -21.92
CA VAL A 203 -29.27 -6.39 -22.17
C VAL A 203 -30.11 -5.84 -21.02
N GLY A 204 -29.48 -5.62 -19.86
CA GLY A 204 -30.11 -5.08 -18.66
C GLY A 204 -29.13 -4.95 -17.50
N VAL A 205 -29.58 -4.27 -16.45
CA VAL A 205 -28.95 -4.29 -15.13
C VAL A 205 -29.93 -4.85 -14.11
N GLN A 206 -29.45 -5.77 -13.27
CA GLN A 206 -30.21 -6.27 -12.13
C GLN A 206 -30.06 -5.27 -10.97
N THR A 207 -31.19 -4.87 -10.38
CA THR A 207 -31.21 -3.98 -9.22
C THR A 207 -32.05 -4.56 -8.09
N ASN A 208 -31.93 -3.97 -6.89
CA ASN A 208 -32.81 -4.27 -5.76
C ASN A 208 -34.30 -3.91 -6.00
N ALA A 209 -34.61 -3.14 -7.04
CA ALA A 209 -35.98 -2.80 -7.45
C ALA A 209 -36.45 -3.53 -8.72
N GLY A 210 -35.68 -4.53 -9.17
CA GLY A 210 -35.97 -5.31 -10.38
C GLY A 210 -35.01 -5.04 -11.53
N MET A 211 -35.31 -5.63 -12.68
CA MET A 211 -34.46 -5.52 -13.88
C MET A 211 -34.79 -4.25 -14.67
N ILE A 212 -33.75 -3.48 -15.01
CA ILE A 212 -33.87 -2.27 -15.83
C ILE A 212 -33.17 -2.51 -17.17
N ARG A 213 -33.77 -1.99 -18.25
CA ARG A 213 -33.23 -2.04 -19.60
C ARG A 213 -33.03 -0.64 -20.14
N ALA A 214 -31.95 -0.45 -20.88
CA ALA A 214 -31.60 0.78 -21.57
C ALA A 214 -30.86 0.44 -22.86
N ALA A 215 -30.77 1.42 -23.77
CA ALA A 215 -30.02 1.27 -25.01
C ALA A 215 -28.51 1.29 -24.75
N HIS A 216 -28.06 2.13 -23.80
CA HIS A 216 -26.65 2.30 -23.45
C HIS A 216 -26.47 2.41 -21.93
N TYR A 217 -25.31 1.97 -21.43
CA TYR A 217 -24.99 1.98 -20.01
C TYR A 217 -23.65 2.69 -19.75
N VAL A 218 -23.52 3.37 -18.62
CA VAL A 218 -22.26 4.00 -18.17
C VAL A 218 -21.92 3.53 -16.76
N LEU A 219 -20.75 2.91 -16.60
CA LEU A 219 -20.22 2.55 -15.28
C LEU A 219 -19.45 3.74 -14.68
N ALA A 220 -20.03 4.38 -13.67
CA ALA A 220 -19.45 5.52 -12.94
C ALA A 220 -19.50 5.32 -11.41
N SER A 221 -19.45 4.07 -10.95
CA SER A 221 -19.65 3.67 -9.54
C SER A 221 -18.42 3.83 -8.64
N GLY A 222 -17.40 4.58 -9.10
CA GLY A 222 -16.21 4.90 -8.31
C GLY A 222 -15.51 3.65 -7.75
N ALA A 223 -15.24 3.63 -6.45
CA ALA A 223 -14.45 2.57 -5.82
C ALA A 223 -15.14 1.20 -5.87
N TRP A 224 -16.46 1.18 -6.08
CA TRP A 224 -17.30 -0.01 -6.19
C TRP A 224 -17.40 -0.55 -7.63
N SER A 225 -16.71 0.05 -8.60
CA SER A 225 -16.78 -0.43 -10.00
C SER A 225 -16.33 -1.87 -10.18
N ASN A 226 -15.35 -2.33 -9.39
CA ASN A 226 -14.88 -3.71 -9.43
C ASN A 226 -15.89 -4.76 -8.89
N GLU A 227 -16.91 -4.33 -8.13
CA GLU A 227 -17.98 -5.22 -7.66
C GLU A 227 -18.95 -5.59 -8.80
N LEU A 228 -19.07 -4.73 -9.82
CA LEU A 228 -20.01 -4.92 -10.93
C LEU A 228 -19.37 -5.51 -12.18
N LEU A 229 -18.12 -5.11 -12.46
CA LEU A 229 -17.34 -5.55 -13.61
C LEU A 229 -15.89 -5.70 -13.18
N PRO A 230 -15.11 -6.66 -13.72
CA PRO A 230 -13.73 -6.91 -13.34
C PRO A 230 -12.77 -5.84 -13.89
N VAL A 231 -13.01 -4.57 -13.53
CA VAL A 231 -12.14 -3.43 -13.83
C VAL A 231 -11.18 -3.23 -12.65
N PRO A 232 -9.89 -2.93 -12.87
CA PRO A 232 -8.89 -2.86 -11.82
C PRO A 232 -9.01 -1.55 -11.00
N VAL A 233 -10.16 -1.34 -10.35
CA VAL A 233 -10.43 -0.19 -9.49
C VAL A 233 -10.58 -0.67 -8.05
N ARG A 234 -9.85 -0.05 -7.12
CA ARG A 234 -9.85 -0.40 -5.69
C ARG A 234 -10.02 0.82 -4.80
N PRO A 235 -10.62 0.66 -3.60
CA PRO A 235 -10.75 1.75 -2.66
C PRO A 235 -9.40 2.15 -2.07
N ARG A 236 -9.08 3.44 -2.11
CA ARG A 236 -8.01 4.07 -1.32
C ARG A 236 -8.63 4.96 -0.27
N LYS A 237 -8.56 4.54 0.99
CA LYS A 237 -9.17 5.30 2.09
C LYS A 237 -8.38 6.59 2.35
N GLY A 238 -9.11 7.68 2.55
CA GLY A 238 -8.57 8.95 3.03
C GLY A 238 -9.37 9.49 4.18
N GLN A 239 -8.68 9.71 5.31
CA GLN A 239 -9.22 10.35 6.50
C GLN A 239 -9.00 11.85 6.43
N MET A 240 -9.96 12.60 6.98
CA MET A 240 -10.01 14.05 6.93
C MET A 240 -10.62 14.62 8.20
N LEU A 241 -10.33 15.89 8.46
CA LEU A 241 -10.94 16.63 9.53
C LEU A 241 -11.15 18.09 9.13
N SER A 242 -12.00 18.80 9.87
CA SER A 242 -12.08 20.25 9.75
C SER A 242 -12.04 20.92 11.10
N VAL A 243 -11.51 22.13 11.11
CA VAL A 243 -11.51 23.01 12.28
C VAL A 243 -12.30 24.27 11.95
N ARG A 244 -13.02 24.80 12.94
CA ARG A 244 -13.80 26.03 12.81
C ARG A 244 -12.87 27.24 12.91
N ILE A 245 -13.11 28.24 12.05
CA ILE A 245 -12.42 29.53 12.15
C ILE A 245 -13.02 30.31 13.33
N PRO A 246 -12.24 30.77 14.32
CA PRO A 246 -12.78 31.53 15.45
C PRO A 246 -13.42 32.87 15.03
N GLU A 247 -14.53 33.24 15.66
CA GLU A 247 -15.36 34.41 15.30
C GLU A 247 -14.63 35.77 15.43
N PHE A 248 -13.53 35.83 16.18
CA PHE A 248 -12.76 37.07 16.38
C PHE A 248 -11.80 37.40 15.23
N ALA A 249 -11.73 36.58 14.17
CA ALA A 249 -10.88 36.85 13.01
C ALA A 249 -11.59 37.81 12.02
N PRO A 250 -11.11 39.06 11.85
CA PRO A 250 -11.76 40.05 10.97
C PRO A 250 -11.63 39.72 9.48
N GLU A 251 -10.64 38.91 9.10
CA GLU A 251 -10.45 38.37 7.74
C GLU A 251 -10.25 36.85 7.80
N LEU A 252 -10.54 36.17 6.68
CA LEU A 252 -10.25 34.74 6.55
C LEU A 252 -8.74 34.48 6.72
N PRO A 253 -8.33 33.54 7.60
CA PRO A 253 -6.93 33.28 7.91
C PRO A 253 -6.14 32.80 6.69
N LEU A 254 -6.80 32.07 5.79
CA LEU A 254 -6.23 31.57 4.54
C LEU A 254 -7.11 32.01 3.36
N LYS A 255 -6.50 32.72 2.40
CA LYS A 255 -7.18 33.12 1.16
C LYS A 255 -7.12 32.02 0.09
N ARG A 256 -6.17 31.10 0.20
CA ARG A 256 -5.84 30.05 -0.77
C ARG A 256 -5.52 28.73 -0.08
N VAL A 257 -5.38 27.66 -0.86
CA VAL A 257 -4.98 26.35 -0.33
C VAL A 257 -3.51 26.37 0.05
N LEU A 258 -3.19 25.77 1.20
CA LEU A 258 -1.81 25.39 1.51
C LEU A 258 -1.62 23.91 1.19
N PHE A 259 -0.60 23.58 0.39
CA PHE A 259 -0.25 22.22 0.01
C PHE A 259 1.15 21.90 0.53
N GLY A 260 1.23 21.32 1.73
CA GLY A 260 2.49 20.96 2.38
C GLY A 260 2.84 19.48 2.21
N GLN A 261 3.93 19.08 2.86
CA GLN A 261 4.34 17.69 2.92
C GLN A 261 3.29 16.86 3.69
N ASP A 262 2.67 15.89 3.01
CA ASP A 262 1.65 14.98 3.55
C ASP A 262 0.38 15.64 4.11
N ILE A 263 0.14 16.92 3.81
CA ILE A 263 -1.03 17.67 4.28
C ILE A 263 -1.43 18.77 3.28
N TYR A 264 -2.72 19.02 3.17
CA TYR A 264 -3.28 20.22 2.61
C TYR A 264 -4.28 20.86 3.58
N ILE A 265 -4.33 22.19 3.55
CA ILE A 265 -5.24 23.00 4.34
C ILE A 265 -6.08 23.81 3.35
N VAL A 266 -7.35 23.43 3.20
CA VAL A 266 -8.26 24.02 2.24
C VAL A 266 -9.24 24.97 2.95
N PRO A 267 -9.21 26.28 2.66
CA PRO A 267 -10.14 27.20 3.28
C PRO A 267 -11.57 27.03 2.74
N ARG A 268 -12.54 27.16 3.67
CA ARG A 268 -13.96 27.39 3.41
C ARG A 268 -14.37 28.71 4.08
N ARG A 269 -15.64 29.10 3.96
CA ARG A 269 -16.15 30.36 4.53
C ARG A 269 -16.08 30.40 6.07
N ASP A 270 -16.29 29.27 6.72
CA ASP A 270 -16.46 29.13 8.18
C ASP A 270 -15.45 28.16 8.83
N ARG A 271 -14.73 27.39 8.03
CA ARG A 271 -13.85 26.31 8.49
C ARG A 271 -12.62 26.13 7.60
N LEU A 272 -11.63 25.42 8.12
CA LEU A 272 -10.48 24.93 7.37
C LEU A 272 -10.55 23.40 7.30
N VAL A 273 -10.48 22.85 6.09
CA VAL A 273 -10.48 21.41 5.84
C VAL A 273 -9.03 20.93 5.78
N LEU A 274 -8.71 19.93 6.59
CA LEU A 274 -7.39 19.33 6.72
C LEU A 274 -7.43 17.91 6.16
N GLY A 275 -6.51 17.60 5.26
CA GLY A 275 -6.41 16.24 4.74
C GLY A 275 -5.13 16.00 3.95
N ALA A 276 -4.87 14.77 3.54
CA ALA A 276 -5.59 13.58 3.94
C ALA A 276 -4.64 12.40 4.02
N THR A 277 -5.01 11.39 4.79
CA THR A 277 -4.31 10.10 4.73
C THR A 277 -4.57 9.42 3.37
N SER A 278 -3.73 8.44 3.06
CA SER A 278 -3.91 7.52 1.94
C SER A 278 -3.56 6.10 2.39
N GLU A 279 -4.56 5.23 2.46
CA GLU A 279 -4.44 3.92 3.11
C GLU A 279 -4.92 2.78 2.20
N ASP A 280 -4.17 1.67 2.19
CA ASP A 280 -4.53 0.40 1.53
C ASP A 280 -5.24 -0.55 2.50
N VAL A 281 -6.47 -0.22 2.87
CA VAL A 281 -7.21 -0.97 3.90
C VAL A 281 -8.57 -1.44 3.41
N GLY A 282 -8.74 -1.53 2.09
CA GLY A 282 -10.03 -1.87 1.49
C GLY A 282 -11.12 -0.86 1.86
N PHE A 283 -12.34 -1.36 2.05
CA PHE A 283 -13.50 -0.58 2.50
C PHE A 283 -13.60 -0.42 4.02
N THR A 284 -12.47 -0.47 4.74
CA THR A 284 -12.47 -0.30 6.21
C THR A 284 -12.94 1.11 6.59
N ALA A 285 -14.12 1.20 7.23
CA ALA A 285 -14.75 2.46 7.63
C ALA A 285 -14.04 3.16 8.80
N ASN A 286 -14.57 4.35 9.16
CA ASN A 286 -14.20 5.19 10.30
C ASN A 286 -12.80 5.81 10.27
N ASN A 287 -12.60 6.86 11.06
CA ASN A 287 -11.28 7.43 11.28
C ASN A 287 -10.53 6.70 12.40
N THR A 288 -9.21 6.78 12.40
CA THR A 288 -8.32 6.25 13.43
C THR A 288 -7.66 7.41 14.18
N PRO A 289 -7.44 7.28 15.51
CA PRO A 289 -6.70 8.28 16.28
C PRO A 289 -5.32 8.59 15.69
N GLU A 290 -4.62 7.57 15.20
CA GLU A 290 -3.30 7.72 14.56
C GLU A 290 -3.38 8.57 13.29
N GLY A 291 -4.35 8.32 12.42
CA GLY A 291 -4.55 9.09 11.18
C GLY A 291 -4.85 10.56 11.47
N ILE A 292 -5.76 10.81 12.40
CA ILE A 292 -6.12 12.18 12.81
C ILE A 292 -4.95 12.90 13.49
N GLN A 293 -4.20 12.21 14.36
CA GLN A 293 -3.02 12.77 15.01
C GLN A 293 -1.95 13.18 14.00
N LYS A 294 -1.68 12.34 12.99
CA LYS A 294 -0.74 12.64 11.90
C LYS A 294 -1.17 13.90 11.13
N LEU A 295 -2.45 14.00 10.76
CA LEU A 295 -2.98 15.17 10.06
C LEU A 295 -2.87 16.45 10.90
N LEU A 296 -3.23 16.39 12.19
CA LEU A 296 -3.12 17.53 13.10
C LEU A 296 -1.66 17.98 13.27
N GLN A 297 -0.73 17.04 13.46
CA GLN A 297 0.70 17.36 13.60
C GLN A 297 1.25 18.05 12.34
N ALA A 298 0.98 17.50 11.15
CA ALA A 298 1.42 18.08 9.89
C ALA A 298 0.78 19.46 9.66
N ALA A 299 -0.54 19.59 9.91
CA ALA A 299 -1.25 20.85 9.73
C ALA A 299 -0.77 21.94 10.70
N ILE A 300 -0.57 21.63 11.99
CA ILE A 300 -0.06 22.57 12.99
C ILE A 300 1.38 22.96 12.68
N ARG A 301 2.22 22.04 12.20
CA ARG A 301 3.58 22.39 11.76
C ARG A 301 3.56 23.39 10.60
N LEU A 302 2.66 23.19 9.64
CA LEU A 302 2.52 24.06 8.47
C LEU A 302 1.88 25.43 8.81
N TYR A 303 0.83 25.44 9.63
CA TYR A 303 0.08 26.62 10.04
C TYR A 303 -0.20 26.59 11.57
N PRO A 304 0.76 27.03 12.41
CA PRO A 304 0.72 26.86 13.87
C PRO A 304 -0.51 27.41 14.59
N GLN A 305 -1.23 28.37 14.00
CA GLN A 305 -2.44 28.93 14.60
C GLN A 305 -3.57 27.90 14.75
N LEU A 306 -3.57 26.82 13.93
CA LEU A 306 -4.57 25.75 13.99
C LEU A 306 -4.67 25.09 15.36
N LYS A 307 -3.61 25.13 16.18
CA LYS A 307 -3.61 24.52 17.51
C LYS A 307 -4.64 25.12 18.46
N TYR A 308 -5.18 26.30 18.14
CA TYR A 308 -6.20 27.00 18.92
C TYR A 308 -7.60 26.93 18.28
N TYR A 309 -7.73 26.30 17.11
CA TYR A 309 -8.99 26.28 16.36
C TYR A 309 -9.83 25.08 16.84
N PRO A 310 -11.12 25.27 17.15
CA PRO A 310 -11.97 24.16 17.57
C PRO A 310 -12.12 23.12 16.46
N ILE A 311 -11.92 21.84 16.79
CA ILE A 311 -12.21 20.74 15.86
C ILE A 311 -13.73 20.66 15.66
N GLN A 312 -14.16 20.57 14.40
CA GLN A 312 -15.57 20.58 14.02
C GLN A 312 -16.08 19.19 13.65
N GLU A 313 -15.41 18.49 12.75
CA GLU A 313 -15.82 17.16 12.30
C GLU A 313 -14.63 16.32 11.82
N PHE A 314 -14.78 15.01 11.87
CA PHE A 314 -13.88 14.01 11.29
C PHE A 314 -14.68 13.15 10.31
N TRP A 315 -14.14 12.85 9.13
CA TRP A 315 -14.79 11.97 8.15
C TRP A 315 -13.75 11.23 7.31
N TRP A 316 -14.20 10.24 6.53
CA TRP A 316 -13.37 9.48 5.61
C TRP A 316 -14.07 9.28 4.26
N GLY A 317 -13.32 8.86 3.25
CA GLY A 317 -13.87 8.44 1.97
C GLY A 317 -12.98 7.47 1.21
N PHE A 318 -13.53 6.83 0.18
CA PHE A 318 -12.85 5.82 -0.62
C PHE A 318 -12.59 6.33 -2.04
N ARG A 319 -11.34 6.68 -2.32
CA ARG A 319 -10.93 7.13 -3.66
C ARG A 319 -10.88 5.94 -4.61
N PRO A 320 -11.39 6.05 -5.85
CA PRO A 320 -11.35 4.96 -6.83
C PRO A 320 -9.98 4.90 -7.50
N ALA A 321 -9.04 4.12 -6.98
CA ALA A 321 -7.69 4.04 -7.53
C ALA A 321 -7.54 2.89 -8.53
N THR A 322 -6.81 3.11 -9.61
CA THR A 322 -6.29 2.06 -10.50
C THR A 322 -4.82 1.75 -10.16
N PRO A 323 -4.23 0.65 -10.69
CA PRO A 323 -2.82 0.32 -10.46
C PRO A 323 -1.85 1.41 -10.95
N ASP A 324 -2.18 2.04 -12.08
CA ASP A 324 -1.38 3.10 -12.72
C ASP A 324 -1.79 4.52 -12.28
N GLU A 325 -2.76 4.64 -11.37
CA GLU A 325 -3.38 5.90 -10.92
C GLU A 325 -4.04 6.76 -12.03
N LEU A 326 -4.25 6.19 -13.23
CA LEU A 326 -4.96 6.81 -14.34
C LEU A 326 -6.42 6.38 -14.40
N PRO A 327 -7.37 7.28 -14.73
CA PRO A 327 -8.78 6.91 -14.86
C PRO A 327 -9.01 5.88 -15.98
N ILE A 328 -10.10 5.13 -15.87
CA ILE A 328 -10.61 4.25 -16.92
C ILE A 328 -11.76 4.95 -17.63
N LEU A 329 -11.50 5.43 -18.83
CA LEU A 329 -12.42 6.20 -19.67
C LEU A 329 -12.58 5.53 -21.03
N GLY A 330 -13.81 5.47 -21.54
CA GLY A 330 -14.10 5.07 -22.91
C GLY A 330 -14.92 3.80 -23.03
N THR A 331 -14.92 3.19 -24.22
CA THR A 331 -15.69 1.97 -24.51
C THR A 331 -15.24 0.79 -23.64
N SER A 332 -16.15 -0.14 -23.35
CA SER A 332 -15.84 -1.43 -22.73
C SER A 332 -15.74 -2.55 -23.78
N HIS A 333 -15.65 -3.82 -23.35
CA HIS A 333 -15.81 -4.98 -24.24
C HIS A 333 -17.23 -5.08 -24.84
N CYS A 334 -18.22 -4.43 -24.20
CA CYS A 334 -19.60 -4.39 -24.64
C CYS A 334 -19.81 -3.07 -25.38
N PRO A 335 -20.24 -3.09 -26.66
CA PRO A 335 -20.40 -1.87 -27.46
C PRO A 335 -21.35 -0.82 -26.86
N ASN A 336 -22.34 -1.28 -26.08
CA ASN A 336 -23.32 -0.41 -25.44
C ASN A 336 -23.05 -0.15 -23.95
N LEU A 337 -21.79 -0.31 -23.52
CA LEU A 337 -21.34 -0.02 -22.17
C LEU A 337 -20.05 0.82 -22.22
N THR A 338 -20.12 1.98 -21.58
CA THR A 338 -19.00 2.92 -21.44
C THR A 338 -18.49 2.94 -20.00
N LEU A 339 -17.18 3.04 -19.81
CA LEU A 339 -16.53 3.13 -18.52
C LEU A 339 -16.11 4.57 -18.23
N ALA A 340 -16.39 5.06 -17.03
CA ALA A 340 -15.96 6.37 -16.54
C ALA A 340 -15.71 6.30 -15.03
N THR A 341 -14.61 5.67 -14.63
CA THR A 341 -14.28 5.43 -13.21
C THR A 341 -12.76 5.52 -12.98
N GLY A 342 -12.29 5.29 -11.76
CA GLY A 342 -10.86 5.20 -11.46
C GLY A 342 -10.13 6.54 -11.33
N HIS A 343 -10.83 7.67 -11.18
CA HIS A 343 -10.22 9.01 -11.12
C HIS A 343 -9.37 9.32 -9.87
N TYR A 344 -9.21 8.36 -8.96
CA TYR A 344 -8.41 8.44 -7.74
C TYR A 344 -8.56 9.77 -6.98
N ARG A 345 -7.52 10.61 -6.96
CA ARG A 345 -7.47 11.89 -6.25
C ARG A 345 -8.03 13.06 -7.07
N ASN A 346 -8.21 12.88 -8.37
CA ASN A 346 -8.53 13.94 -9.33
C ASN A 346 -9.98 13.91 -9.85
N GLY A 347 -10.87 13.12 -9.23
CA GLY A 347 -12.26 13.00 -9.70
C GLY A 347 -13.05 14.31 -9.72
N ILE A 348 -12.83 15.20 -8.76
CA ILE A 348 -13.43 16.55 -8.79
C ILE A 348 -12.86 17.30 -10.00
N LEU A 349 -11.54 17.48 -10.06
CA LEU A 349 -10.85 18.18 -11.14
C LEU A 349 -11.20 17.65 -12.54
N LEU A 350 -11.41 16.34 -12.71
CA LEU A 350 -11.63 15.72 -14.01
C LEU A 350 -13.10 15.64 -14.43
N ALA A 351 -14.05 16.02 -13.58
CA ALA A 351 -15.48 15.92 -13.87
C ALA A 351 -15.90 16.61 -15.19
N PRO A 352 -15.58 17.89 -15.46
CA PRO A 352 -16.05 18.55 -16.68
C PRO A 352 -15.46 17.94 -17.96
N VAL A 353 -14.16 17.64 -17.99
CA VAL A 353 -13.55 17.05 -19.20
C VAL A 353 -14.06 15.62 -19.41
N THR A 354 -14.25 14.84 -18.33
CA THR A 354 -14.79 13.48 -18.44
C THR A 354 -16.19 13.51 -19.01
N ALA A 355 -17.05 14.42 -18.54
CA ALA A 355 -18.41 14.56 -19.04
C ALA A 355 -18.43 14.89 -20.54
N ALA A 356 -17.66 15.88 -20.98
CA ALA A 356 -17.58 16.27 -22.38
C ALA A 356 -17.09 15.12 -23.27
N LEU A 357 -15.96 14.49 -22.92
CA LEU A 357 -15.36 13.42 -23.73
C LEU A 357 -16.23 12.17 -23.81
N ILE A 358 -16.88 11.78 -22.72
CA ILE A 358 -17.77 10.62 -22.69
C ILE A 358 -19.07 10.90 -23.44
N ALA A 359 -19.62 12.12 -23.35
CA ALA A 359 -20.79 12.51 -24.14
C ALA A 359 -20.49 12.51 -25.65
N ASP A 360 -19.35 13.06 -26.07
CA ASP A 360 -18.89 13.02 -27.48
C ASP A 360 -18.76 11.57 -27.96
N LEU A 361 -18.16 10.69 -27.14
CA LEU A 361 -18.00 9.28 -27.48
C LEU A 361 -19.35 8.56 -27.65
N ILE A 362 -20.31 8.77 -26.75
CA ILE A 362 -21.60 8.07 -26.77
C ILE A 362 -22.50 8.59 -27.91
N LEU A 363 -22.57 9.90 -28.10
CA LEU A 363 -23.54 10.52 -29.01
C LEU A 363 -23.02 10.67 -30.44
N GLU A 364 -21.74 11.02 -30.59
CA GLU A 364 -21.14 11.35 -31.89
C GLU A 364 -20.26 10.21 -32.42
N GLN A 365 -20.03 9.15 -31.63
CA GLN A 365 -19.05 8.10 -31.92
C GLN A 365 -17.65 8.68 -32.18
N LYS A 366 -17.37 9.85 -31.61
CA LYS A 366 -16.12 10.59 -31.79
C LYS A 366 -15.21 10.34 -30.58
N SER A 367 -14.18 9.53 -30.77
CA SER A 367 -13.16 9.33 -29.74
C SER A 367 -12.09 10.41 -29.83
N ASP A 368 -11.93 11.17 -28.76
CA ASP A 368 -10.78 12.05 -28.59
C ASP A 368 -9.49 11.21 -28.47
N PRO A 369 -8.38 11.61 -29.11
CA PRO A 369 -7.12 10.87 -29.03
C PRO A 369 -6.63 10.64 -27.59
N LEU A 370 -6.89 11.56 -26.66
CA LEU A 370 -6.50 11.40 -25.26
C LEU A 370 -7.18 10.20 -24.60
N LEU A 371 -8.37 9.78 -25.04
CA LEU A 371 -9.07 8.64 -24.46
C LEU A 371 -8.31 7.32 -24.67
N ALA A 372 -7.42 7.23 -25.66
CA ALA A 372 -6.63 6.03 -25.91
C ALA A 372 -5.73 5.69 -24.69
N ASP A 373 -5.14 6.69 -24.06
CA ASP A 373 -4.30 6.53 -22.87
C ASP A 373 -5.10 6.10 -21.62
N PHE A 374 -6.42 6.34 -21.63
CA PHE A 374 -7.33 6.02 -20.53
C PHE A 374 -8.26 4.85 -20.84
N HIS A 375 -8.10 4.21 -22.00
CA HIS A 375 -8.91 3.07 -22.39
C HIS A 375 -8.58 1.83 -21.55
N TYR A 376 -9.59 1.04 -21.19
CA TYR A 376 -9.40 -0.13 -20.32
C TYR A 376 -8.49 -1.21 -20.93
N SER A 377 -8.36 -1.24 -22.26
CA SER A 377 -7.50 -2.19 -22.97
C SER A 377 -6.00 -1.97 -22.72
N ARG A 378 -5.58 -0.84 -22.13
CA ARG A 378 -4.16 -0.68 -21.71
C ARG A 378 -3.76 -1.72 -20.67
N PHE A 379 -4.75 -2.35 -20.02
CA PHE A 379 -4.58 -3.49 -19.14
C PHE A 379 -4.65 -4.85 -19.88
N GLN A 380 -4.63 -4.87 -21.23
CA GLN A 380 -4.68 -6.05 -22.11
C GLN A 380 -3.49 -6.05 -23.10
N SER A 381 -2.64 -7.09 -23.15
CA SER A 381 -1.48 -7.15 -24.07
C SER A 381 -1.73 -8.03 -25.33
N GLN A 382 -1.14 -7.65 -26.48
CA GLN A 382 -1.26 -8.31 -27.81
C GLN A 382 -0.46 -9.64 -27.95
N PRO A 383 -0.86 -10.57 -28.86
CA PRO A 383 -0.33 -11.93 -28.93
C PRO A 383 0.87 -12.11 -29.90
N SER A 384 1.87 -12.89 -29.51
CA SER A 384 2.98 -13.38 -30.36
C SER A 384 2.78 -14.85 -30.81
N THR A 385 3.28 -15.16 -32.00
CA THR A 385 2.95 -16.25 -32.94
C THR A 385 3.36 -17.70 -32.56
N SER A 386 2.35 -18.59 -32.62
CA SER A 386 2.26 -19.99 -33.14
C SER A 386 3.43 -20.98 -33.09
N THR A 387 3.18 -22.17 -32.49
CA THR A 387 3.50 -23.54 -33.02
C THR A 387 2.50 -24.56 -32.42
N PRO A 388 2.03 -25.61 -33.16
CA PRO A 388 0.70 -26.20 -32.98
C PRO A 388 0.66 -27.43 -32.06
N MET A 389 -0.51 -27.67 -31.43
CA MET A 389 -0.84 -28.90 -30.70
C MET A 389 -1.82 -29.78 -31.48
N LEU A 390 -1.55 -31.09 -31.44
CA LEU A 390 -2.44 -32.16 -31.88
C LEU A 390 -3.62 -32.33 -30.90
N THR A 391 -4.79 -32.61 -31.47
CA THR A 391 -6.09 -32.71 -30.83
C THR A 391 -6.38 -34.13 -30.34
N HIS A 392 -6.96 -34.27 -29.15
CA HIS A 392 -7.85 -35.39 -28.86
C HIS A 392 -9.08 -34.94 -28.06
N SER A 393 -10.22 -35.36 -28.59
CA SER A 393 -11.58 -35.01 -28.19
C SER A 393 -12.07 -35.90 -27.04
N ALA A 394 -12.78 -35.34 -26.07
CA ALA A 394 -13.49 -36.11 -25.06
C ALA A 394 -15.00 -35.84 -25.16
N ASN A 395 -15.75 -36.92 -25.39
CA ASN A 395 -17.21 -37.00 -25.32
C ASN A 395 -17.64 -37.00 -23.84
N PHE A 396 -18.64 -36.18 -23.52
CA PHE A 396 -19.33 -36.25 -22.23
C PHE A 396 -20.42 -37.32 -22.25
N SER A 397 -20.47 -38.12 -21.19
CA SER A 397 -21.70 -38.83 -20.80
C SER A 397 -21.91 -38.70 -19.29
N ASN A 398 -23.16 -38.41 -18.94
CA ASN A 398 -23.66 -38.18 -17.60
C ASN A 398 -23.64 -39.45 -16.73
N GLY A 399 -23.35 -39.25 -15.45
CA GLY A 399 -24.07 -39.94 -14.37
C GLY A 399 -23.24 -40.86 -13.47
N HIS A 400 -23.51 -40.70 -12.17
CA HIS A 400 -23.24 -41.59 -11.03
C HIS A 400 -21.87 -41.51 -10.35
N HIS A 401 -21.89 -40.93 -9.14
CA HIS A 401 -20.86 -41.11 -8.11
C HIS A 401 -20.74 -42.59 -7.71
N PRO A 402 -19.51 -43.01 -7.40
CA PRO A 402 -19.28 -43.65 -6.11
C PRO A 402 -18.11 -42.99 -5.35
N ALA A 403 -18.17 -43.13 -4.02
CA ALA A 403 -17.18 -42.64 -3.07
C ALA A 403 -15.77 -43.18 -3.39
N ILE A 404 -14.78 -42.29 -3.43
CA ILE A 404 -13.36 -42.66 -3.48
C ILE A 404 -12.67 -42.04 -2.27
N SER A 405 -12.16 -42.90 -1.39
CA SER A 405 -11.30 -42.57 -0.26
C SER A 405 -10.04 -41.80 -0.71
N PRO A 406 -9.53 -40.82 0.06
CA PRO A 406 -8.37 -40.07 -0.34
C PRO A 406 -7.09 -40.82 0.08
N GLN A 407 -6.48 -41.52 -0.86
CA GLN A 407 -5.04 -41.79 -0.84
C GLN A 407 -4.46 -41.33 -2.17
N GLN A 408 -4.29 -40.01 -2.31
CA GLN A 408 -3.35 -39.48 -3.29
C GLN A 408 -1.94 -39.52 -2.68
N PRO A 409 -0.92 -40.04 -3.40
CA PRO A 409 0.46 -39.91 -2.95
C PRO A 409 0.85 -38.42 -2.91
N PRO A 410 1.68 -37.98 -1.96
CA PRO A 410 2.03 -36.57 -1.84
C PRO A 410 2.74 -36.10 -3.11
N LEU A 411 2.31 -34.95 -3.64
CA LEU A 411 3.01 -34.20 -4.68
C LEU A 411 4.42 -33.89 -4.15
N ALA A 412 5.40 -34.70 -4.53
CA ALA A 412 6.76 -34.59 -4.02
C ALA A 412 7.52 -33.45 -4.74
N ILE A 413 7.28 -32.21 -4.31
CA ILE A 413 8.24 -31.13 -4.56
C ILE A 413 9.48 -31.43 -3.71
N GLN A 414 10.61 -31.76 -4.33
CA GLN A 414 11.86 -32.03 -3.62
C GLN A 414 12.47 -30.72 -3.10
N ASP A 415 12.47 -30.51 -1.78
CA ASP A 415 13.26 -29.46 -1.12
C ASP A 415 14.65 -30.01 -0.76
N SER A 416 15.68 -29.17 -0.86
CA SER A 416 16.98 -29.48 -0.27
C SER A 416 16.91 -29.29 1.25
N PRO A 417 17.61 -30.11 2.04
CA PRO A 417 17.67 -29.87 3.47
C PRO A 417 18.48 -28.60 3.76
N LEU A 418 18.15 -27.92 4.86
CA LEU A 418 18.90 -26.76 5.33
C LEU A 418 20.25 -27.22 5.87
N ILE A 419 21.35 -26.65 5.36
CA ILE A 419 22.71 -26.96 5.82
C ILE A 419 23.32 -25.70 6.43
N ILE A 420 23.67 -25.76 7.71
CA ILE A 420 24.41 -24.68 8.39
C ILE A 420 25.66 -25.29 8.99
N ALA A 421 26.83 -24.75 8.66
CA ALA A 421 28.14 -25.23 9.12
C ALA A 421 28.32 -26.77 9.02
N GLY A 422 27.86 -27.35 7.90
CA GLY A 422 27.96 -28.79 7.63
C GLY A 422 26.91 -29.66 8.32
N LYS A 423 26.04 -29.10 9.17
CA LYS A 423 24.94 -29.83 9.81
C LYS A 423 23.64 -29.67 9.05
N THR A 424 22.95 -30.80 8.86
CA THR A 424 21.72 -30.90 8.06
C THR A 424 20.47 -30.82 8.96
N PHE A 425 19.51 -30.00 8.56
CA PHE A 425 18.22 -29.80 9.21
C PHE A 425 17.09 -29.93 8.19
N GLN A 426 15.98 -30.51 8.63
CA GLN A 426 14.74 -30.65 7.86
C GLN A 426 13.79 -29.48 8.13
N SER A 427 13.82 -28.90 9.33
CA SER A 427 13.00 -27.75 9.67
C SER A 427 13.67 -26.44 9.29
N ARG A 428 12.89 -25.54 8.70
CA ARG A 428 13.26 -24.16 8.36
C ARG A 428 12.70 -23.14 9.35
N LEU A 429 12.23 -23.60 10.51
CA LEU A 429 11.81 -22.75 11.62
C LEU A 429 12.72 -22.98 12.82
N MET A 430 13.30 -21.90 13.34
CA MET A 430 13.97 -21.85 14.64
C MET A 430 13.10 -21.08 15.62
N THR A 431 13.15 -21.45 16.90
CA THR A 431 12.50 -20.69 17.98
C THR A 431 13.45 -20.53 19.16
N GLY A 432 12.99 -19.95 20.26
CA GLY A 432 13.77 -19.77 21.49
C GLY A 432 13.06 -20.28 22.73
N THR A 433 13.75 -20.19 23.86
CA THR A 433 13.24 -20.62 25.18
C THR A 433 12.78 -19.45 26.05
N GLY A 434 12.88 -18.21 25.56
CA GLY A 434 12.62 -17.02 26.35
C GLY A 434 11.18 -16.50 26.27
N LYS A 435 10.72 -15.85 27.35
CA LYS A 435 9.45 -15.09 27.46
C LYS A 435 8.16 -15.92 27.56
N TYR A 436 8.26 -17.24 27.70
CA TYR A 436 7.11 -18.11 28.00
C TYR A 436 6.65 -17.94 29.45
N ARG A 437 5.36 -18.23 29.70
CA ARG A 437 4.77 -18.15 31.04
C ARG A 437 5.15 -19.35 31.91
N SER A 438 5.41 -20.50 31.29
CA SER A 438 5.87 -21.72 31.96
C SER A 438 6.80 -22.56 31.06
N ILE A 439 7.56 -23.47 31.67
CA ILE A 439 8.39 -24.45 30.94
C ILE A 439 7.52 -25.38 30.09
N GLU A 440 6.35 -25.77 30.59
CA GLU A 440 5.42 -26.64 29.87
C GLU A 440 4.92 -26.00 28.57
N GLU A 441 4.53 -24.72 28.60
CA GLU A 441 4.13 -24.00 27.38
C GLU A 441 5.27 -23.90 26.38
N MET A 442 6.51 -23.72 26.85
CA MET A 442 7.70 -23.70 26.02
C MET A 442 7.93 -25.08 25.37
N GLN A 443 7.86 -26.17 26.12
CA GLN A 443 8.00 -27.54 25.61
C GLN A 443 6.94 -27.87 24.56
N GLN A 444 5.67 -27.56 24.85
CA GLN A 444 4.56 -27.77 23.92
C GLN A 444 4.74 -26.95 22.63
N SER A 445 5.27 -25.72 22.73
CA SER A 445 5.54 -24.87 21.56
C SER A 445 6.69 -25.39 20.71
N VAL A 446 7.78 -25.82 21.34
CA VAL A 446 8.93 -26.42 20.64
C VAL A 446 8.54 -27.73 19.96
N ALA A 447 7.70 -28.55 20.60
CA ALA A 447 7.17 -29.75 19.97
C ALA A 447 6.22 -29.41 18.80
N ALA A 448 5.34 -28.43 18.96
CA ALA A 448 4.35 -28.07 17.95
C ALA A 448 4.94 -27.31 16.74
N SER A 449 6.11 -26.68 16.87
CA SER A 449 6.80 -26.01 15.77
C SER A 449 7.59 -26.94 14.86
N ASP A 450 7.79 -28.21 15.26
CA ASP A 450 8.73 -29.14 14.62
C ASP A 450 10.14 -28.53 14.41
N CYS A 451 10.54 -27.54 15.21
CA CYS A 451 11.83 -26.90 15.07
C CYS A 451 12.95 -27.84 15.53
N GLN A 452 14.06 -27.83 14.79
CA GLN A 452 15.24 -28.62 15.16
C GLN A 452 16.37 -27.77 15.73
N ILE A 453 16.22 -26.45 15.73
CA ILE A 453 17.17 -25.51 16.31
C ILE A 453 16.42 -24.63 17.30
N VAL A 454 16.88 -24.60 18.55
CA VAL A 454 16.31 -23.78 19.61
C VAL A 454 17.38 -22.88 20.21
N THR A 455 17.11 -21.57 20.23
CA THR A 455 18.04 -20.60 20.78
C THR A 455 17.91 -20.44 22.30
N VAL A 456 19.05 -20.42 22.99
CA VAL A 456 19.13 -20.37 24.45
C VAL A 456 20.06 -19.24 24.89
N ALA A 457 19.56 -18.38 25.78
CA ALA A 457 20.37 -17.33 26.37
C ALA A 457 21.31 -17.89 27.44
N VAL A 458 22.62 -17.84 27.17
CA VAL A 458 23.66 -18.47 27.99
C VAL A 458 23.68 -17.92 29.43
N ARG A 459 23.42 -16.60 29.61
CA ARG A 459 23.36 -15.96 30.95
C ARG A 459 22.26 -16.53 31.86
N ARG A 460 21.23 -17.20 31.30
CA ARG A 460 20.09 -17.72 32.07
C ARG A 460 20.32 -19.09 32.69
N VAL A 461 21.30 -19.85 32.21
CA VAL A 461 21.58 -21.21 32.69
C VAL A 461 22.53 -21.23 33.90
N GLN A 462 23.32 -20.17 34.09
CA GLN A 462 24.27 -20.06 35.21
C GLN A 462 23.65 -19.59 36.54
N THR A 463 22.45 -19.01 36.52
CA THR A 463 21.83 -18.43 37.71
C THR A 463 20.71 -19.35 38.19
N LYS A 464 20.71 -19.72 39.48
CA LYS A 464 19.53 -20.28 40.19
C LYS A 464 18.41 -19.21 40.32
N ALA A 465 18.13 -18.50 39.23
CA ALA A 465 17.07 -17.52 39.16
C ALA A 465 15.72 -18.25 39.18
N PRO A 466 14.73 -17.77 39.94
CA PRO A 466 13.40 -18.39 39.98
C PRO A 466 12.84 -18.57 38.56
N GLY A 467 12.38 -19.78 38.23
CA GLY A 467 11.83 -20.14 36.91
C GLY A 467 12.79 -20.80 35.90
N HIS A 468 14.04 -21.08 36.29
CA HIS A 468 15.08 -21.62 35.38
C HIS A 468 15.74 -22.94 35.85
N GLU A 469 15.31 -23.49 36.98
CA GLU A 469 15.63 -24.88 37.32
C GLU A 469 14.97 -25.79 36.26
N GLY A 470 15.78 -26.56 35.54
CA GLY A 470 15.29 -27.59 34.62
C GLY A 470 15.33 -27.28 33.12
N LEU A 471 15.90 -26.15 32.62
CA LEU A 471 15.97 -25.94 31.15
C LEU A 471 16.82 -27.02 30.43
N ALA A 472 17.89 -27.46 31.08
CA ALA A 472 18.72 -28.57 30.60
C ALA A 472 17.93 -29.89 30.49
N GLU A 473 16.93 -30.09 31.36
CA GLU A 473 16.09 -31.28 31.45
C GLU A 473 14.77 -31.12 30.67
N ALA A 474 14.40 -29.89 30.30
CA ALA A 474 13.12 -29.56 29.69
C ALA A 474 13.05 -29.96 28.22
N LEU A 475 14.16 -30.03 27.51
CA LEU A 475 14.19 -30.35 26.09
C LEU A 475 15.06 -31.58 25.83
N ASP A 476 14.64 -32.39 24.86
CA ASP A 476 15.43 -33.52 24.39
C ASP A 476 16.54 -33.01 23.44
N TRP A 477 17.69 -32.68 24.00
CA TRP A 477 18.86 -32.18 23.27
C TRP A 477 19.51 -33.20 22.34
N THR A 478 19.03 -34.45 22.34
CA THR A 478 19.41 -35.44 21.31
C THR A 478 18.64 -35.26 20.01
N LYS A 479 17.46 -34.62 20.07
CA LYS A 479 16.61 -34.29 18.92
C LYS A 479 16.71 -32.83 18.49
N ILE A 480 17.03 -31.94 19.42
CA ILE A 480 17.09 -30.49 19.21
C ILE A 480 18.54 -30.02 19.26
N TRP A 481 18.96 -29.29 18.24
CA TRP A 481 20.24 -28.61 18.21
C TRP A 481 20.18 -27.29 18.97
N MET A 482 21.10 -27.10 19.91
CA MET A 482 21.14 -25.87 20.69
C MET A 482 21.80 -24.75 19.88
N LEU A 483 21.20 -23.56 19.88
CA LEU A 483 21.82 -22.34 19.36
C LEU A 483 22.08 -21.35 20.51
N PRO A 484 23.25 -21.43 21.18
CA PRO A 484 23.59 -20.49 22.23
C PRO A 484 23.58 -19.06 21.68
N ASN A 485 22.93 -18.15 22.39
CA ASN A 485 22.92 -16.73 22.03
C ASN A 485 23.60 -15.85 23.07
N THR A 486 24.05 -14.70 22.59
CA THR A 486 24.79 -13.68 23.37
C THR A 486 23.87 -12.55 23.82
N ALA A 487 22.56 -12.80 23.91
CA ALA A 487 21.56 -11.80 24.30
C ALA A 487 21.94 -11.07 25.61
N GLY A 488 21.83 -9.74 25.56
CA GLY A 488 22.16 -8.85 26.67
C GLY A 488 23.64 -8.42 26.73
N CYS A 489 24.47 -8.82 25.76
CA CYS A 489 25.81 -8.26 25.60
C CYS A 489 25.75 -6.92 24.85
N GLN A 490 26.45 -5.91 25.37
CA GLN A 490 26.47 -4.57 24.77
C GLN A 490 27.74 -4.29 23.96
N THR A 491 28.82 -5.06 24.21
CA THR A 491 30.10 -4.91 23.51
C THR A 491 30.55 -6.22 22.86
N ALA A 492 31.47 -6.11 21.91
CA ALA A 492 32.07 -7.25 21.23
C ALA A 492 32.76 -8.20 22.22
N GLU A 493 33.50 -7.67 23.20
CA GLU A 493 34.24 -8.45 24.19
C GLU A 493 33.30 -9.25 25.10
N GLU A 494 32.17 -8.67 25.50
CA GLU A 494 31.14 -9.38 26.26
C GLU A 494 30.55 -10.53 25.44
N ALA A 495 30.19 -10.27 24.18
CA ALA A 495 29.61 -11.27 23.30
C ALA A 495 30.58 -12.43 23.06
N ILE A 496 31.87 -12.16 22.83
CA ILE A 496 32.90 -13.20 22.67
C ILE A 496 33.00 -14.08 23.94
N ARG A 497 33.02 -13.47 25.13
CA ARG A 497 33.08 -14.22 26.40
C ARG A 497 31.86 -15.11 26.59
N VAL A 498 30.67 -14.58 26.32
CA VAL A 498 29.41 -15.33 26.45
C VAL A 498 29.29 -16.43 25.39
N ALA A 499 29.78 -16.20 24.17
CA ALA A 499 29.84 -17.22 23.12
C ALA A 499 30.68 -18.44 23.53
N ARG A 500 31.88 -18.19 24.10
CA ARG A 500 32.76 -19.25 24.63
C ARG A 500 32.07 -20.08 25.70
N LEU A 501 31.36 -19.42 26.61
CA LEU A 501 30.57 -20.11 27.63
C LEU A 501 29.42 -20.92 27.01
N GLY A 502 28.75 -20.37 26.00
CA GLY A 502 27.68 -21.06 25.27
C GLY A 502 28.14 -22.37 24.62
N ARG A 503 29.35 -22.39 24.06
CA ARG A 503 29.98 -23.60 23.52
C ARG A 503 30.22 -24.64 24.59
N GLU A 504 30.77 -24.27 25.75
CA GLU A 504 30.98 -25.22 26.86
C GLU A 504 29.64 -25.76 27.41
N MET A 505 28.60 -24.93 27.44
CA MET A 505 27.25 -25.36 27.80
C MET A 505 26.68 -26.39 26.82
N ALA A 506 26.92 -26.22 25.51
CA ALA A 506 26.46 -27.17 24.49
C ALA A 506 27.11 -28.56 24.68
N LYS A 507 28.42 -28.58 25.00
CA LYS A 507 29.14 -29.81 25.32
C LYS A 507 28.56 -30.50 26.55
N LEU A 508 28.27 -29.76 27.62
CA LEU A 508 27.64 -30.32 28.83
C LEU A 508 26.26 -30.95 28.56
N LEU A 509 25.55 -30.50 27.52
CA LEU A 509 24.27 -31.07 27.08
C LEU A 509 24.44 -32.20 26.04
N GLY A 510 25.67 -32.69 25.84
CA GLY A 510 25.99 -33.82 24.96
C GLY A 510 26.22 -33.45 23.49
N GLN A 511 26.36 -32.16 23.16
CA GLN A 511 26.64 -31.68 21.81
C GLN A 511 28.11 -31.24 21.68
N GLU A 512 29.03 -32.22 21.74
CA GLU A 512 30.49 -32.00 21.79
C GLU A 512 31.06 -31.24 20.58
N ASP A 513 30.44 -31.39 19.42
CA ASP A 513 30.80 -30.77 18.14
C ASP A 513 30.05 -29.46 17.87
N ASN A 514 29.20 -28.99 18.80
CA ASN A 514 28.39 -27.80 18.60
C ASN A 514 29.20 -26.51 18.83
N ASN A 515 29.56 -25.88 17.72
CA ASN A 515 30.26 -24.60 17.67
C ASN A 515 29.35 -23.42 17.28
N PHE A 516 28.03 -23.59 17.28
CA PHE A 516 27.09 -22.56 16.83
C PHE A 516 27.01 -21.43 17.85
N VAL A 517 26.90 -20.20 17.35
CA VAL A 517 26.58 -19.05 18.19
C VAL A 517 25.70 -18.07 17.44
N LYS A 518 24.55 -17.73 18.03
CA LYS A 518 23.78 -16.55 17.62
C LYS A 518 24.45 -15.32 18.24
N LEU A 519 25.15 -14.58 17.41
CA LEU A 519 25.92 -13.41 17.83
C LEU A 519 25.04 -12.17 17.82
N GLU A 520 24.88 -11.56 18.99
CA GLU A 520 24.04 -10.40 19.26
C GLU A 520 24.88 -9.40 20.08
N VAL A 521 25.19 -8.24 19.50
CA VAL A 521 25.82 -7.11 20.19
C VAL A 521 24.83 -5.95 20.15
N ILE A 522 24.16 -5.69 21.27
CA ILE A 522 23.02 -4.76 21.33
C ILE A 522 23.26 -3.74 22.46
N PRO A 523 23.92 -2.61 22.17
CA PRO A 523 24.09 -1.53 23.15
C PRO A 523 22.80 -0.73 23.38
N ASP A 524 21.88 -0.71 22.40
CA ASP A 524 20.61 0.00 22.50
C ASP A 524 19.57 -0.83 23.27
N LEU A 525 19.38 -0.50 24.55
CA LEU A 525 18.40 -1.18 25.41
C LEU A 525 16.95 -0.76 25.14
N LYS A 526 16.71 0.34 24.41
CA LYS A 526 15.37 0.86 24.15
C LYS A 526 14.79 0.27 22.88
N TYR A 527 15.52 0.34 21.77
CA TYR A 527 15.03 -0.15 20.48
C TYR A 527 15.62 -1.51 20.10
N LEU A 528 16.57 -2.04 20.88
CA LEU A 528 17.16 -3.36 20.69
C LEU A 528 17.79 -3.55 19.29
N LEU A 529 18.37 -2.49 18.74
CA LEU A 529 19.06 -2.52 17.47
C LEU A 529 20.50 -3.04 17.64
N PRO A 530 20.97 -3.95 16.78
CA PRO A 530 22.33 -4.47 16.86
C PRO A 530 23.34 -3.42 16.39
N ASP A 531 24.50 -3.39 17.05
CA ASP A 531 25.65 -2.58 16.65
C ASP A 531 26.40 -3.27 15.49
N PRO A 532 26.45 -2.67 14.30
CA PRO A 532 27.11 -3.26 13.15
C PRO A 532 28.63 -3.42 13.34
N ILE A 533 29.29 -2.50 14.07
CA ILE A 533 30.74 -2.49 14.23
C ILE A 533 31.15 -3.55 15.25
N GLY A 534 30.54 -3.54 16.44
CA GLY A 534 30.78 -4.52 17.48
C GLY A 534 30.44 -5.94 17.03
N THR A 535 29.38 -6.12 16.24
CA THR A 535 29.02 -7.43 15.68
C THR A 535 30.10 -7.94 14.72
N LEU A 536 30.61 -7.11 13.81
CA LEU A 536 31.68 -7.50 12.89
C LEU A 536 32.98 -7.86 13.64
N GLN A 537 33.38 -7.03 14.61
CA GLN A 537 34.56 -7.27 15.42
C GLN A 537 34.48 -8.61 16.19
N ALA A 538 33.32 -8.90 16.81
CA ALA A 538 33.12 -10.16 17.50
C ALA A 538 33.09 -11.36 16.55
N ALA A 539 32.47 -11.22 15.37
CA ALA A 539 32.43 -12.25 14.35
C ALA A 539 33.83 -12.64 13.87
N GLU A 540 34.68 -11.66 13.56
CA GLU A 540 36.07 -11.90 13.13
C GLU A 540 36.87 -12.74 14.13
N GLN A 541 36.68 -12.45 15.42
CA GLN A 541 37.38 -13.19 16.48
C GLN A 541 36.79 -14.59 16.66
N LEU A 542 35.48 -14.72 16.67
CA LEU A 542 34.81 -16.01 16.90
C LEU A 542 35.01 -16.98 15.73
N VAL A 543 34.98 -16.51 14.48
CA VAL A 543 35.28 -17.36 13.31
C VAL A 543 36.72 -17.88 13.39
N LYS A 544 37.70 -17.04 13.76
CA LYS A 544 39.10 -17.48 14.00
C LYS A 544 39.21 -18.55 15.11
N GLU A 545 38.30 -18.52 16.08
CA GLU A 545 38.21 -19.50 17.17
C GLU A 545 37.42 -20.78 16.81
N GLY A 546 37.02 -20.92 15.55
CA GLY A 546 36.31 -22.09 15.03
C GLY A 546 34.81 -22.11 15.34
N PHE A 547 34.21 -20.96 15.69
CA PHE A 547 32.77 -20.88 15.84
C PHE A 547 32.05 -20.86 14.50
N ALA A 548 30.90 -21.54 14.44
CA ALA A 548 29.88 -21.31 13.44
C ALA A 548 29.05 -20.09 13.86
N VAL A 549 29.44 -18.91 13.39
CA VAL A 549 28.81 -17.64 13.78
C VAL A 549 27.57 -17.37 12.94
N LEU A 550 26.45 -17.12 13.61
CA LEU A 550 25.19 -16.68 13.03
C LEU A 550 24.91 -15.25 13.55
N PRO A 551 25.32 -14.19 12.83
CA PRO A 551 25.28 -12.82 13.31
C PRO A 551 23.91 -12.17 13.11
N TYR A 552 23.33 -11.65 14.19
CA TYR A 552 22.12 -10.83 14.18
C TYR A 552 22.44 -9.38 13.82
N ILE A 553 21.90 -8.91 12.70
CA ILE A 553 22.24 -7.60 12.11
C ILE A 553 21.01 -6.82 11.68
N ASN A 554 21.18 -5.51 11.52
CA ASN A 554 20.27 -4.70 10.72
C ASN A 554 20.23 -5.25 9.29
N ALA A 555 19.12 -5.06 8.58
CA ALA A 555 19.02 -5.41 7.17
C ALA A 555 19.89 -4.48 6.30
N ASP A 556 21.19 -4.70 6.35
CA ASP A 556 22.25 -3.98 5.64
C ASP A 556 23.00 -4.97 4.73
N PRO A 557 22.81 -4.88 3.40
CA PRO A 557 23.48 -5.75 2.45
C PRO A 557 25.01 -5.70 2.47
N MET A 558 25.60 -4.55 2.79
CA MET A 558 27.06 -4.39 2.82
C MET A 558 27.65 -5.06 4.05
N LEU A 559 27.00 -4.92 5.20
CA LEU A 559 27.42 -5.62 6.41
C LEU A 559 27.25 -7.13 6.27
N ALA A 560 26.13 -7.60 5.71
CA ALA A 560 25.89 -9.01 5.45
C ALA A 560 27.02 -9.63 4.61
N LYS A 561 27.38 -8.98 3.50
CA LYS A 561 28.49 -9.40 2.64
C LYS A 561 29.82 -9.47 3.38
N ARG A 562 30.15 -8.46 4.20
CA ARG A 562 31.39 -8.47 4.99
C ARG A 562 31.42 -9.60 6.01
N LEU A 563 30.30 -9.90 6.67
CA LEU A 563 30.19 -10.99 7.63
C LEU A 563 30.33 -12.37 6.96
N GLU A 564 29.80 -12.52 5.75
CA GLU A 564 30.05 -13.68 4.90
C GLU A 564 31.55 -13.80 4.55
N GLU A 565 32.19 -12.72 4.10
CA GLU A 565 33.64 -12.70 3.77
C GLU A 565 34.53 -13.04 4.97
N VAL A 566 34.10 -12.66 6.19
CA VAL A 566 34.75 -13.05 7.45
C VAL A 566 34.65 -14.56 7.71
N GLY A 567 33.67 -15.25 7.12
CA GLY A 567 33.43 -16.67 7.28
C GLY A 567 32.29 -17.01 8.25
N CYS A 568 31.33 -16.12 8.46
CA CYS A 568 30.12 -16.45 9.22
C CYS A 568 29.35 -17.58 8.52
N ALA A 569 28.75 -18.47 9.32
CA ALA A 569 28.04 -19.64 8.81
C ALA A 569 26.67 -19.29 8.19
N THR A 570 26.12 -18.13 8.55
CA THR A 570 24.89 -17.54 8.01
C THR A 570 24.98 -16.02 8.06
N VAL A 571 23.96 -15.32 7.57
CA VAL A 571 23.66 -13.93 7.94
C VAL A 571 22.23 -13.84 8.47
N MET A 572 22.00 -13.06 9.53
CA MET A 572 20.68 -12.98 10.17
C MET A 572 20.10 -11.54 10.18
N PRO A 573 19.58 -11.04 9.05
CA PRO A 573 18.97 -9.70 9.01
C PRO A 573 17.65 -9.63 9.77
N LEU A 574 17.45 -8.52 10.49
CA LEU A 574 16.20 -8.27 11.18
C LEU A 574 15.08 -7.76 10.26
N ALA A 575 13.88 -8.32 10.40
CA ALA A 575 12.68 -7.85 9.69
C ALA A 575 12.16 -6.51 10.22
N SER A 576 12.15 -6.38 11.56
CA SER A 576 11.89 -5.17 12.33
C SER A 576 12.40 -5.38 13.76
N PRO A 577 12.51 -4.33 14.61
CA PRO A 577 13.13 -4.44 15.92
C PRO A 577 12.60 -5.59 16.80
N ILE A 578 13.48 -6.20 17.61
CA ILE A 578 13.14 -7.40 18.41
C ILE A 578 11.91 -7.15 19.29
N GLY A 579 10.93 -8.05 19.17
CA GLY A 579 9.72 -8.01 20.00
C GLY A 579 8.73 -6.91 19.63
N SER A 580 8.95 -6.16 18.54
CA SER A 580 8.03 -5.12 18.07
C SER A 580 6.78 -5.66 17.36
N GLY A 581 6.90 -6.81 16.69
CA GLY A 581 5.81 -7.41 15.90
C GLY A 581 5.34 -6.54 14.72
N GLN A 582 6.22 -5.68 14.19
CA GLN A 582 5.88 -4.75 13.10
C GLN A 582 5.88 -5.40 11.70
N GLY A 583 6.23 -6.68 11.61
CA GLY A 583 6.34 -7.42 10.36
C GLY A 583 7.64 -7.13 9.60
N LEU A 584 7.64 -7.47 8.31
CA LEU A 584 8.75 -7.26 7.37
C LEU A 584 8.81 -5.80 6.93
N LYS A 585 9.43 -4.91 7.72
CA LYS A 585 9.61 -3.49 7.37
C LYS A 585 10.81 -3.24 6.47
N THR A 586 11.79 -4.14 6.49
CA THR A 586 13.05 -4.04 5.76
C THR A 586 13.11 -4.97 4.53
N THR A 587 11.95 -5.34 3.98
CA THR A 587 11.80 -6.34 2.90
C THR A 587 12.73 -6.13 1.72
N ALA A 588 12.86 -4.90 1.22
CA ALA A 588 13.72 -4.61 0.07
C ALA A 588 15.20 -4.93 0.37
N ASN A 589 15.68 -4.63 1.57
CA ASN A 589 17.06 -4.92 1.96
C ASN A 589 17.28 -6.41 2.22
N ILE A 590 16.29 -7.10 2.81
CA ILE A 590 16.32 -8.55 3.00
C ILE A 590 16.38 -9.27 1.66
N GLN A 591 15.60 -8.83 0.67
CA GLN A 591 15.63 -9.36 -0.69
C GLN A 591 17.03 -9.25 -1.32
N ILE A 592 17.67 -8.08 -1.19
CA ILE A 592 19.04 -7.87 -1.69
C ILE A 592 20.03 -8.81 -0.98
N ILE A 593 19.88 -9.05 0.33
CA ILE A 593 20.74 -9.99 1.06
C ILE A 593 20.53 -11.43 0.56
N ILE A 594 19.28 -11.86 0.39
CA ILE A 594 18.93 -13.19 -0.13
C ILE A 594 19.52 -13.41 -1.53
N GLU A 595 19.44 -12.41 -2.41
CA GLU A 595 19.95 -12.53 -3.78
C GLU A 595 21.48 -12.59 -3.88
N ASN A 596 22.20 -12.02 -2.91
CA ASN A 596 23.65 -11.86 -2.99
C ASN A 596 24.46 -12.78 -2.06
N ALA A 597 23.86 -13.30 -0.99
CA ALA A 597 24.57 -14.14 -0.03
C ALA A 597 24.76 -15.57 -0.55
N ASN A 598 25.95 -16.15 -0.35
CA ASN A 598 26.20 -17.58 -0.64
C ASN A 598 26.08 -18.46 0.62
N VAL A 599 25.86 -17.84 1.77
CA VAL A 599 25.55 -18.51 3.05
C VAL A 599 24.06 -18.40 3.34
N PRO A 600 23.48 -19.34 4.12
CA PRO A 600 22.06 -19.29 4.44
C PRO A 600 21.63 -17.96 5.07
N VAL A 601 20.48 -17.44 4.63
CA VAL A 601 19.90 -16.20 5.17
C VAL A 601 18.80 -16.54 6.17
N VAL A 602 19.00 -16.12 7.42
CA VAL A 602 18.03 -16.31 8.50
C VAL A 602 17.27 -15.02 8.76
N VAL A 603 15.99 -14.94 8.42
CA VAL A 603 15.19 -13.77 8.81
C VAL A 603 14.86 -13.89 10.30
N ASP A 604 15.42 -12.99 11.11
CA ASP A 604 15.24 -12.97 12.57
C ASP A 604 14.42 -11.75 13.00
N ALA A 605 13.72 -11.89 14.13
CA ALA A 605 12.93 -10.85 14.76
C ALA A 605 11.84 -10.24 13.85
N GLY A 606 11.03 -9.35 14.41
CA GLY A 606 10.04 -8.57 13.67
C GLY A 606 8.79 -9.29 13.15
N ILE A 607 8.87 -10.57 12.79
CA ILE A 607 7.72 -11.39 12.34
C ILE A 607 6.74 -11.57 13.51
N GLY A 608 5.51 -11.10 13.31
CA GLY A 608 4.43 -11.13 14.30
C GLY A 608 3.30 -12.12 13.98
N SER A 609 3.15 -12.53 12.72
CA SER A 609 2.05 -13.38 12.26
C SER A 609 2.48 -14.49 11.29
N PRO A 610 1.72 -15.59 11.17
CA PRO A 610 2.02 -16.66 10.20
C PRO A 610 2.06 -16.17 8.75
N SER A 611 1.23 -15.21 8.35
CA SER A 611 1.27 -14.66 6.98
C SER A 611 2.60 -13.98 6.65
N GLU A 612 3.22 -13.33 7.64
CA GLU A 612 4.54 -12.70 7.47
C GLU A 612 5.66 -13.74 7.44
N ALA A 613 5.52 -14.85 8.18
CA ALA A 613 6.44 -15.98 8.08
C ALA A 613 6.40 -16.62 6.69
N ALA A 614 5.20 -16.86 6.15
CA ALA A 614 5.04 -17.35 4.78
C ALA A 614 5.66 -16.38 3.77
N GLN A 615 5.40 -15.07 3.91
CA GLN A 615 5.98 -14.05 3.05
C GLN A 615 7.53 -14.06 3.10
N ALA A 616 8.14 -14.18 4.28
CA ALA A 616 9.60 -14.23 4.40
C ALA A 616 10.20 -15.44 3.65
N MET A 617 9.56 -16.61 3.73
CA MET A 617 9.99 -17.79 2.98
C MET A 617 9.74 -17.64 1.47
N GLU A 618 8.65 -16.99 1.05
CA GLU A 618 8.35 -16.70 -0.36
C GLU A 618 9.38 -15.77 -1.01
N LEU A 619 10.02 -14.88 -0.23
CA LEU A 619 11.13 -14.03 -0.70
C LEU A 619 12.40 -14.84 -1.00
N GLY A 620 12.50 -16.05 -0.45
CA GLY A 620 13.65 -16.94 -0.59
C GLY A 620 14.54 -17.02 0.66
N ALA A 621 14.05 -16.60 1.84
CA ALA A 621 14.78 -16.87 3.07
C ALA A 621 14.98 -18.39 3.27
N ASP A 622 16.13 -18.78 3.78
CA ASP A 622 16.43 -20.20 4.00
C ASP A 622 15.75 -20.73 5.26
N VAL A 623 15.62 -19.87 6.27
CA VAL A 623 15.13 -20.23 7.60
C VAL A 623 14.64 -18.99 8.35
N LEU A 624 13.66 -19.18 9.23
CA LEU A 624 13.12 -18.11 10.07
C LEU A 624 13.47 -18.36 11.54
N LEU A 625 13.82 -17.30 12.28
CA LEU A 625 13.91 -17.36 13.74
C LEU A 625 12.78 -16.55 14.37
N ILE A 626 11.79 -17.24 14.95
CA ILE A 626 10.57 -16.62 15.50
C ILE A 626 10.37 -17.11 16.94
N ASN A 627 10.60 -16.22 17.91
CA ASN A 627 10.35 -16.53 19.32
C ASN A 627 9.25 -15.66 19.94
N SER A 628 9.39 -14.32 19.91
CA SER A 628 8.50 -13.44 20.68
C SER A 628 7.03 -13.57 20.26
N ALA A 629 6.74 -13.75 18.97
CA ALA A 629 5.37 -13.95 18.47
C ALA A 629 4.75 -15.27 18.98
N ILE A 630 5.56 -16.32 19.16
CA ILE A 630 5.12 -17.61 19.71
C ILE A 630 4.96 -17.49 21.23
N ALA A 631 6.02 -17.08 21.92
CA ALA A 631 6.08 -17.08 23.37
C ALA A 631 5.09 -16.12 24.04
N LEU A 632 4.79 -14.97 23.40
CA LEU A 632 3.87 -13.97 23.93
C LEU A 632 2.42 -14.15 23.41
N SER A 633 2.17 -15.17 22.59
CA SER A 633 0.82 -15.50 22.13
C SER A 633 -0.06 -15.96 23.31
N PRO A 634 -1.37 -15.64 23.32
CA PRO A 634 -2.30 -16.24 24.27
C PRO A 634 -2.28 -17.78 24.26
N ASN A 635 -2.04 -18.38 23.09
CA ASN A 635 -1.85 -19.82 22.89
C ASN A 635 -0.52 -20.09 22.14
N PRO A 636 0.59 -20.28 22.87
CA PRO A 636 1.92 -20.45 22.28
C PRO A 636 2.04 -21.69 21.39
N ALA A 637 1.54 -22.86 21.84
CA ALA A 637 1.65 -24.09 21.07
C ALA A 637 0.87 -24.04 19.74
N ALA A 638 -0.33 -23.45 19.74
CA ALA A 638 -1.09 -23.26 18.51
C ALA A 638 -0.38 -22.28 17.56
N MET A 639 0.19 -21.19 18.09
CA MET A 639 0.95 -20.23 17.29
C MET A 639 2.23 -20.85 16.71
N ALA A 640 2.92 -21.67 17.49
CA ALA A 640 4.11 -22.41 17.04
C ALA A 640 3.79 -23.32 15.86
N ARG A 641 2.69 -24.08 15.94
CA ARG A 641 2.19 -24.90 14.84
C ARG A 641 1.82 -24.07 13.61
N ALA A 642 1.14 -22.94 13.81
CA ALA A 642 0.75 -22.04 12.72
C ALA A 642 1.98 -21.45 12.02
N MET A 643 2.99 -21.03 12.77
CA MET A 643 4.27 -20.56 12.22
C MET A 643 4.98 -21.65 11.42
N ASN A 644 5.01 -22.89 11.92
CA ASN A 644 5.58 -24.01 11.18
C ASN A 644 4.86 -24.25 9.84
N LEU A 645 3.52 -24.32 9.88
CA LEU A 645 2.71 -24.48 8.67
C LEU A 645 2.94 -23.34 7.67
N ALA A 646 3.08 -22.11 8.14
CA ALA A 646 3.38 -20.96 7.29
C ALA A 646 4.80 -21.04 6.69
N THR A 647 5.79 -21.44 7.48
CA THR A 647 7.17 -21.65 6.98
C THR A 647 7.19 -22.71 5.89
N VAL A 648 6.52 -23.85 6.11
CA VAL A 648 6.41 -24.93 5.11
C VAL A 648 5.66 -24.45 3.87
N ALA A 649 4.52 -23.79 4.03
CA ALA A 649 3.72 -23.28 2.93
C ALA A 649 4.49 -22.25 2.07
N GLY A 650 5.16 -21.29 2.72
CA GLY A 650 5.95 -20.28 2.03
C GLY A 650 7.17 -20.87 1.32
N ARG A 651 7.83 -21.88 1.92
CA ARG A 651 8.94 -22.59 1.24
C ARG A 651 8.44 -23.36 0.03
N LEU A 652 7.32 -24.07 0.15
CA LEU A 652 6.73 -24.78 -0.97
C LEU A 652 6.30 -23.81 -2.08
N ALA A 653 5.75 -22.65 -1.73
CA ALA A 653 5.41 -21.60 -2.70
C ALA A 653 6.64 -21.03 -3.42
N TYR A 654 7.76 -20.84 -2.71
CA TYR A 654 9.04 -20.46 -3.30
C TYR A 654 9.53 -21.52 -4.30
N LEU A 655 9.58 -22.79 -3.89
CA LEU A 655 10.04 -23.90 -4.74
C LEU A 655 9.13 -24.18 -5.94
N ALA A 656 7.82 -24.02 -5.76
CA ALA A 656 6.84 -24.19 -6.83
C ALA A 656 6.95 -23.09 -7.91
N GLY A 657 7.69 -22.02 -7.63
CA GLY A 657 7.77 -20.84 -8.47
C GLY A 657 6.48 -20.03 -8.32
N ARG A 658 6.51 -19.08 -7.37
CA ARG A 658 5.43 -18.10 -7.23
C ARG A 658 5.23 -17.39 -8.58
N MET A 659 3.97 -17.24 -8.99
CA MET A 659 3.62 -16.47 -10.18
C MET A 659 4.32 -15.10 -10.10
N PRO A 660 5.10 -14.71 -11.12
CA PRO A 660 5.79 -13.42 -11.09
C PRO A 660 4.79 -12.34 -10.72
N ILE A 661 5.16 -11.46 -9.79
CA ILE A 661 4.37 -10.27 -9.52
C ILE A 661 4.36 -9.49 -10.83
N LYS A 662 3.22 -9.54 -11.48
CA LYS A 662 2.93 -8.74 -12.65
C LYS A 662 2.05 -7.62 -12.18
N ASP A 663 2.27 -6.44 -12.71
CA ASP A 663 1.36 -5.32 -12.48
C ASP A 663 0.00 -5.51 -13.20
N TYR A 664 -0.21 -6.69 -13.83
CA TYR A 664 -1.37 -7.06 -14.63
C TYR A 664 -1.75 -8.55 -14.46
N ALA A 665 -3.05 -8.86 -14.58
CA ALA A 665 -3.57 -10.23 -14.57
C ALA A 665 -3.57 -10.84 -15.99
N SER A 666 -3.39 -12.16 -16.10
CA SER A 666 -3.44 -12.91 -17.37
C SER A 666 -4.49 -14.01 -17.27
N PRO A 667 -5.41 -14.18 -18.24
CA PRO A 667 -6.38 -15.28 -18.24
C PRO A 667 -5.69 -16.65 -18.23
N SER A 668 -6.26 -17.61 -17.49
CA SER A 668 -5.75 -18.99 -17.38
C SER A 668 -6.33 -19.96 -18.43
N SER A 669 -7.39 -19.58 -19.14
CA SER A 669 -8.08 -20.45 -20.11
C SER A 669 -7.63 -20.19 -21.56
N PRO A 670 -7.42 -21.24 -22.38
CA PRO A 670 -7.11 -21.07 -23.79
C PRO A 670 -8.28 -20.41 -24.53
N LEU A 671 -7.99 -19.44 -25.41
CA LEU A 671 -8.99 -18.81 -26.28
C LEU A 671 -9.28 -19.65 -27.54
N THR A 672 -8.58 -20.75 -27.77
CA THR A 672 -8.83 -21.66 -28.89
C THR A 672 -9.94 -22.65 -28.56
N GLY A 673 -11.05 -22.56 -29.30
CA GLY A 673 -12.18 -23.49 -29.22
C GLY A 673 -13.47 -22.92 -28.65
N THR A 674 -13.57 -21.61 -28.40
CA THR A 674 -14.88 -21.02 -28.12
C THR A 674 -15.67 -20.94 -29.42
N ILE A 675 -16.65 -21.85 -29.53
CA ILE A 675 -17.63 -21.88 -30.62
C ILE A 675 -18.34 -20.53 -30.60
N THR A 676 -18.07 -19.73 -31.63
CA THR A 676 -18.86 -18.54 -31.95
C THR A 676 -20.30 -18.98 -32.21
N SER A 677 -21.21 -18.65 -31.30
CA SER A 677 -22.67 -18.77 -31.45
C SER A 677 -23.34 -17.51 -30.94
#